data_AF-A0A811S009-F1
#
_entry.id   AF-A0A811S009-F1
#
_cell.length_a   1.000
_cell.length_b   1.000
_cell.length_c   1.000
_cell.angle_alpha   90.00
_cell.angle_beta   90.00
_cell.angle_gamma   90.00
#
_symmetry.space_group_name_H-M   'P 1'
#
loop_
_entity.id
_entity.type
_entity.pdbx_description
1 polymer ?
#
loop_
_entity_poly.entity_id
_entity_poly.type
_entity_poly.pdbx_seq_one_letter_code
_entity_poly.pdbx_strand_id
1 'polypeptide(L)'
;MATASDGGKESAAAASPPPQLESFLSIGLDQRTAENALANRKVTANLTAVIAEAGVTRRDKSVGNLLYTVATKYPTNALVHRPDLIKYILSEKIKNSVQLDAALSFLSTLGPDSLDSVRFEEACGVGVVVLFEEIQSTVTDVLNENMEAIVEQRYHINVGSLCGQVRKRHPWGDAKSIKEEIEKRLVEILGPKTEADNAKPMKKKEKPVKVEEEKTAVAVATPEEEVNPYSIFPQPEENFKVHTEIFFSDGNIWRAHNTKSILEKHLKATGGKVMTRFPPEPNGYLHIGHAKAMFIDFGLAKERNGHCYLRFDDTNPEAEKKEYIDHIQEIVTWMGWEPYKVTYTSDYFQDLYELAICLIQKGLAYVNHQFTPHPHAGDKWFIYPSYDYAHCLVDSLENITHSLCTLEFDIRRPSYYWLLVALGQYQPYVWEYSRLNISNNVMSKRKVVITNLDYGMVINLDAKMWSNAPDSDASATIEKKKVPFSRIVYIEQSDFCLKDSKDFYGLAPGKSVMLRHAFPIKCTEVIYGDNADSIVEIRAVYDASKATKPKGVLHWVAEPSPGVEPLKVEIRLFEKLFLSESKEVIKGAYAVPLLASAVLGDKFQFERLGYFAVDSDSTPEELVFNRTVTLKDSYGKAGPK
;
A
#
# COMPACT_ATOMS: atom_id res chain seq x y z
N MET A 1 -63.26 -45.78 24.13
CA MET A 1 -62.06 -45.17 24.74
C MET A 1 -61.16 -44.64 23.62
N ALA A 2 -60.15 -43.82 23.94
CA ALA A 2 -59.47 -42.99 22.95
C ALA A 2 -58.54 -43.75 21.98
N THR A 3 -58.51 -43.27 20.73
CA THR A 3 -57.45 -43.47 19.73
C THR A 3 -57.32 -42.16 18.97
N ALA A 4 -56.10 -41.68 18.73
CA ALA A 4 -55.84 -40.36 18.13
C ALA A 4 -55.00 -40.46 16.84
N SER A 5 -55.35 -39.63 15.85
CA SER A 5 -54.66 -39.42 14.58
C SER A 5 -55.37 -38.29 13.81
N ASP A 6 -54.72 -37.34 13.15
CA ASP A 6 -53.31 -36.92 13.20
C ASP A 6 -53.25 -35.39 12.94
N GLY A 7 -52.28 -34.71 13.53
CA GLY A 7 -52.25 -33.25 13.68
C GLY A 7 -51.27 -32.54 12.73
N GLY A 8 -51.55 -32.57 11.43
CA GLY A 8 -50.70 -31.92 10.42
C GLY A 8 -50.56 -30.40 10.63
N LYS A 9 -49.33 -29.94 10.88
CA LYS A 9 -48.99 -28.51 10.88
C LYS A 9 -48.73 -28.03 9.45
N GLU A 10 -49.65 -27.28 8.87
CA GLU A 10 -49.31 -26.44 7.71
C GLU A 10 -48.46 -25.25 8.15
N SER A 11 -47.40 -24.96 7.40
CA SER A 11 -46.53 -23.82 7.65
C SER A 11 -47.17 -22.53 7.13
N ALA A 12 -47.39 -21.55 8.01
CA ALA A 12 -47.79 -20.21 7.60
C ALA A 12 -46.70 -19.59 6.71
N ALA A 13 -46.99 -19.42 5.42
CA ALA A 13 -46.11 -18.72 4.49
C ALA A 13 -45.98 -17.24 4.90
N ALA A 14 -44.76 -16.71 4.90
CA ALA A 14 -44.53 -15.29 5.17
C ALA A 14 -45.16 -14.44 4.05
N ALA A 15 -46.01 -13.49 4.41
CA ALA A 15 -46.59 -12.56 3.45
C ALA A 15 -45.50 -11.63 2.88
N SER A 16 -45.50 -11.43 1.56
CA SER A 16 -44.58 -10.52 0.89
C SER A 16 -44.71 -9.09 1.44
N PRO A 17 -43.60 -8.36 1.65
CA PRO A 17 -43.65 -6.98 2.12
C PRO A 17 -44.35 -6.05 1.12
N PRO A 18 -44.86 -4.87 1.56
CA PRO A 18 -45.48 -3.92 0.65
C PRO A 18 -44.51 -3.45 -0.45
N PRO A 19 -44.94 -3.24 -1.71
CA PRO A 19 -44.03 -2.86 -2.80
C PRO A 19 -43.23 -1.56 -2.57
N GLN A 20 -43.75 -0.65 -1.74
CA GLN A 20 -43.03 0.56 -1.33
C GLN A 20 -41.91 0.27 -0.32
N LEU A 21 -42.06 -0.75 0.54
CA LEU A 21 -41.01 -1.21 1.45
C LEU A 21 -39.86 -1.84 0.65
N GLU A 22 -40.17 -2.71 -0.31
CA GLU A 22 -39.16 -3.30 -1.20
C GLU A 22 -38.36 -2.23 -1.93
N SER A 23 -39.03 -1.21 -2.48
CA SER A 23 -38.39 -0.06 -3.15
C SER A 23 -37.48 0.76 -2.23
N PHE A 24 -37.84 0.94 -0.96
CA PHE A 24 -37.02 1.69 0.01
C PHE A 24 -35.83 0.87 0.50
N LEU A 25 -36.00 -0.44 0.68
CA LEU A 25 -34.90 -1.36 1.01
C LEU A 25 -33.93 -1.53 -0.16
N SER A 26 -34.42 -1.56 -1.40
CA SER A 26 -33.58 -1.85 -2.56
C SER A 26 -32.59 -0.72 -2.89
N ILE A 27 -32.90 0.53 -2.53
CA ILE A 27 -31.92 1.64 -2.57
C ILE A 27 -30.90 1.65 -1.41
N GLY A 28 -30.89 0.63 -0.56
CA GLY A 28 -29.86 0.44 0.48
C GLY A 28 -30.19 0.99 1.86
N LEU A 29 -31.44 1.43 2.12
CA LEU A 29 -31.87 1.81 3.47
C LEU A 29 -32.00 0.58 4.38
N ASP A 30 -31.69 0.76 5.67
CA ASP A 30 -31.96 -0.29 6.66
C ASP A 30 -33.46 -0.44 6.94
N GLN A 31 -33.86 -1.62 7.42
CA GLN A 31 -35.25 -1.98 7.71
C GLN A 31 -35.99 -0.93 8.55
N ARG A 32 -35.36 -0.44 9.62
CA ARG A 32 -35.96 0.52 10.56
C ARG A 32 -36.14 1.89 9.90
N THR A 33 -35.16 2.34 9.12
CA THR A 33 -35.27 3.61 8.38
C THR A 33 -36.34 3.52 7.28
N ALA A 34 -36.41 2.41 6.54
CA ALA A 34 -37.42 2.19 5.52
C ALA A 34 -38.85 2.14 6.10
N GLU A 35 -39.06 1.42 7.21
CA GLU A 35 -40.35 1.39 7.92
C GLU A 35 -40.78 2.76 8.45
N ASN A 36 -39.86 3.54 9.03
CA ASN A 36 -40.13 4.91 9.46
C ASN A 36 -40.48 5.84 8.27
N ALA A 37 -39.86 5.64 7.11
CA ALA A 37 -40.16 6.39 5.89
C ALA A 37 -41.57 6.08 5.32
N LEU A 38 -42.08 4.87 5.52
CA LEU A 38 -43.47 4.48 5.16
C LEU A 38 -44.50 5.02 6.16
N ALA A 39 -44.15 5.08 7.45
CA ALA A 39 -45.05 5.61 8.48
C ALA A 39 -45.38 7.10 8.26
N ASN A 40 -44.46 7.88 7.69
CA ASN A 40 -44.64 9.30 7.39
C ASN A 40 -44.98 9.54 5.91
N ARG A 41 -46.28 9.63 5.60
CA ARG A 41 -46.83 9.85 4.24
C ARG A 41 -46.12 10.93 3.40
N LYS A 42 -45.65 12.03 4.02
CA LYS A 42 -44.93 13.10 3.30
C LYS A 42 -43.54 12.63 2.86
N VAL A 43 -42.82 11.95 3.75
CA VAL A 43 -41.52 11.33 3.46
C VAL A 43 -41.70 10.20 2.44
N THR A 44 -42.74 9.37 2.58
CA THR A 44 -43.08 8.31 1.62
C THR A 44 -43.25 8.86 0.20
N ALA A 45 -44.03 9.93 0.03
CA ALA A 45 -44.26 10.56 -1.27
C ALA A 45 -42.99 11.20 -1.85
N ASN A 46 -42.26 11.96 -1.05
CA ASN A 46 -40.99 12.56 -1.46
C ASN A 46 -39.95 11.51 -1.87
N LEU A 47 -39.79 10.46 -1.08
CA LEU A 47 -38.81 9.39 -1.33
C LEU A 47 -39.18 8.59 -2.57
N THR A 48 -40.46 8.28 -2.78
CA THR A 48 -40.94 7.65 -4.02
C THR A 48 -40.61 8.49 -5.26
N ALA A 49 -40.76 9.82 -5.18
CA ALA A 49 -40.39 10.72 -6.27
C ALA A 49 -38.87 10.77 -6.50
N VAL A 50 -38.05 10.83 -5.44
CA VAL A 50 -36.58 10.80 -5.54
C VAL A 50 -36.06 9.49 -6.12
N ILE A 51 -36.67 8.35 -5.77
CA ILE A 51 -36.33 7.04 -6.35
C ILE A 51 -36.69 6.97 -7.84
N ALA A 52 -37.86 7.50 -8.22
CA ALA A 52 -38.27 7.58 -9.62
C ALA A 52 -37.37 8.51 -10.45
N GLU A 53 -36.93 9.65 -9.89
CA GLU A 53 -35.97 10.57 -10.51
C GLU A 53 -34.55 9.99 -10.60
N ALA A 54 -34.15 9.15 -9.63
CA ALA A 54 -32.89 8.44 -9.66
C ALA A 54 -32.85 7.31 -10.71
N GLY A 55 -33.99 6.67 -10.99
CA GLY A 55 -34.11 5.63 -12.01
C GLY A 55 -33.34 4.33 -11.73
N VAL A 56 -32.95 4.08 -10.48
CA VAL A 56 -32.15 2.90 -10.08
C VAL A 56 -32.88 2.05 -9.04
N THR A 57 -32.87 0.73 -9.20
CA THR A 57 -33.52 -0.22 -8.30
C THR A 57 -32.58 -0.89 -7.29
N ARG A 58 -31.25 -0.82 -7.44
CA ARG A 58 -30.28 -1.26 -6.43
C ARG A 58 -29.16 -0.23 -6.22
N ARG A 59 -28.90 0.13 -4.97
CA ARG A 59 -27.77 0.98 -4.53
C ARG A 59 -27.24 0.55 -3.17
N ASP A 60 -26.05 1.04 -2.84
CA ASP A 60 -25.40 0.87 -1.55
C ASP A 60 -26.03 1.74 -0.45
N LYS A 61 -25.63 1.46 0.79
CA LYS A 61 -26.15 2.13 1.99
C LYS A 61 -25.76 3.63 2.07
N SER A 62 -24.66 4.07 1.46
CA SER A 62 -24.28 5.48 1.47
C SER A 62 -25.18 6.29 0.55
N VAL A 63 -25.30 5.89 -0.72
CA VAL A 63 -26.18 6.53 -1.71
C VAL A 63 -27.64 6.51 -1.24
N GLY A 64 -28.13 5.40 -0.67
CA GLY A 64 -29.47 5.31 -0.08
C GLY A 64 -29.74 6.38 0.99
N ASN A 65 -28.80 6.58 1.91
CA ASN A 65 -28.92 7.60 2.97
C ASN A 65 -28.85 9.04 2.44
N LEU A 66 -28.06 9.29 1.38
CA LEU A 66 -28.02 10.59 0.71
C LEU A 66 -29.34 10.88 -0.02
N LEU A 67 -29.91 9.91 -0.75
CA LEU A 67 -31.23 10.04 -1.39
C LEU A 67 -32.37 10.21 -0.37
N TYR A 68 -32.30 9.54 0.78
CA TYR A 68 -33.24 9.77 1.90
C TYR A 68 -33.09 11.17 2.51
N THR A 69 -31.86 11.69 2.60
CA THR A 69 -31.59 13.06 3.03
C THR A 69 -32.15 14.09 2.05
N VAL A 70 -32.04 13.84 0.73
CA VAL A 70 -32.75 14.64 -0.30
C VAL A 70 -34.27 14.57 -0.09
N ALA A 71 -34.86 13.38 0.06
CA ALA A 71 -36.30 13.23 0.25
C ALA A 71 -36.85 13.95 1.50
N THR A 72 -36.03 14.15 2.53
CA THR A 72 -36.42 14.75 3.81
C THR A 72 -36.07 16.24 3.96
N LYS A 73 -34.90 16.69 3.44
CA LYS A 73 -34.38 18.05 3.62
C LYS A 73 -34.50 18.99 2.41
N TYR A 74 -34.80 18.49 1.19
CA TYR A 74 -34.60 19.29 -0.02
C TYR A 74 -35.43 20.60 -0.06
N PRO A 75 -34.81 21.76 -0.39
CA PRO A 75 -35.46 23.07 -0.36
C PRO A 75 -36.60 23.22 -1.39
N THR A 76 -37.79 23.58 -0.91
CA THR A 76 -39.01 23.63 -1.75
C THR A 76 -39.02 24.73 -2.79
N ASN A 77 -38.20 25.78 -2.62
CA ASN A 77 -38.03 26.86 -3.60
C ASN A 77 -37.10 26.51 -4.78
N ALA A 78 -36.40 25.37 -4.72
CA ALA A 78 -35.38 24.97 -5.70
C ALA A 78 -35.64 23.61 -6.34
N LEU A 79 -36.89 23.11 -6.31
CA LEU A 79 -37.26 21.75 -6.74
C LEU A 79 -36.89 21.42 -8.19
N VAL A 80 -36.72 22.43 -9.05
CA VAL A 80 -36.28 22.28 -10.45
C VAL A 80 -34.90 21.62 -10.58
N HIS A 81 -33.99 21.82 -9.61
CA HIS A 81 -32.63 21.25 -9.65
C HIS A 81 -32.51 19.87 -8.97
N ARG A 82 -33.61 19.31 -8.42
CA ARG A 82 -33.55 18.04 -7.69
C ARG A 82 -33.04 16.88 -8.56
N PRO A 83 -33.45 16.73 -9.85
CA PRO A 83 -32.90 15.71 -10.72
C PRO A 83 -31.40 15.88 -11.00
N ASP A 84 -30.89 17.11 -10.99
CA ASP A 84 -29.46 17.36 -11.19
C ASP A 84 -28.65 17.01 -9.94
N LEU A 85 -29.10 17.42 -8.74
CA LEU A 85 -28.48 17.00 -7.48
C LEU A 85 -28.43 15.46 -7.35
N ILE A 86 -29.49 14.77 -7.80
CA ILE A 86 -29.52 13.30 -7.83
C ILE A 86 -28.44 12.73 -8.76
N LYS A 87 -28.17 13.33 -9.94
CA LYS A 87 -27.03 12.93 -10.79
C LYS A 87 -25.68 13.10 -10.09
N TYR A 88 -25.49 14.17 -9.32
CA TYR A 88 -24.25 14.40 -8.54
C TYR A 88 -24.04 13.35 -7.44
N ILE A 89 -25.11 12.85 -6.83
CA ILE A 89 -25.04 11.72 -5.87
C ILE A 89 -24.78 10.40 -6.60
N LEU A 90 -25.51 10.12 -7.70
CA LEU A 90 -25.41 8.85 -8.46
C LEU A 90 -24.10 8.68 -9.25
N SER A 91 -23.36 9.78 -9.48
CA SER A 91 -22.01 9.80 -10.06
C SER A 91 -20.91 9.92 -9.01
N GLU A 92 -21.25 9.80 -7.73
CA GLU A 92 -20.33 9.94 -6.59
C GLU A 92 -19.53 11.26 -6.56
N LYS A 93 -20.02 12.33 -7.20
CA LYS A 93 -19.44 13.67 -7.01
C LYS A 93 -19.75 14.24 -5.62
N ILE A 94 -20.92 13.92 -5.08
CA ILE A 94 -21.33 14.17 -3.69
C ILE A 94 -21.35 12.83 -2.95
N LYS A 95 -20.33 12.59 -2.11
CA LYS A 95 -20.09 11.29 -1.43
C LYS A 95 -20.53 11.27 0.03
N ASN A 96 -20.69 12.42 0.68
CA ASN A 96 -20.99 12.51 2.12
C ASN A 96 -22.06 13.56 2.45
N SER A 97 -22.54 13.53 3.69
CA SER A 97 -23.62 14.41 4.17
C SER A 97 -23.23 15.88 4.27
N VAL A 98 -21.94 16.22 4.39
CA VAL A 98 -21.47 17.62 4.47
C VAL A 98 -21.49 18.26 3.09
N GLN A 99 -21.00 17.57 2.06
CA GLN A 99 -21.14 17.98 0.67
C GLN A 99 -22.62 18.10 0.27
N LEU A 100 -23.48 17.19 0.74
CA LEU A 100 -24.92 17.27 0.49
C LEU A 100 -25.58 18.45 1.22
N ASP A 101 -25.33 18.67 2.50
CA ASP A 101 -25.91 19.80 3.24
C ASP A 101 -25.41 21.16 2.68
N ALA A 102 -24.17 21.22 2.18
CA ALA A 102 -23.67 22.38 1.43
C ALA A 102 -24.42 22.58 0.10
N ALA A 103 -24.63 21.51 -0.68
CA ALA A 103 -25.40 21.56 -1.92
C ALA A 103 -26.86 22.00 -1.69
N LEU A 104 -27.50 21.49 -0.64
CA LEU A 104 -28.85 21.91 -0.27
C LEU A 104 -28.91 23.38 0.16
N SER A 105 -27.87 23.88 0.84
CA SER A 105 -27.74 25.30 1.20
C SER A 105 -27.58 26.21 -0.03
N PHE A 106 -26.69 25.84 -0.95
CA PHE A 106 -26.48 26.56 -2.22
C PHE A 106 -27.77 26.61 -3.04
N LEU A 107 -28.43 25.46 -3.24
CA LEU A 107 -29.69 25.38 -3.98
C LEU A 107 -30.82 26.14 -3.28
N SER A 108 -30.88 26.12 -1.94
CA SER A 108 -31.85 26.93 -1.18
C SER A 108 -31.64 28.44 -1.37
N THR A 109 -30.41 28.88 -1.68
CA THR A 109 -30.06 30.28 -1.96
C THR A 109 -30.34 30.65 -3.42
N LEU A 110 -30.07 29.74 -4.36
CA LEU A 110 -30.33 29.90 -5.79
C LEU A 110 -31.83 29.90 -6.14
N GLY A 111 -32.64 29.10 -5.44
CA GLY A 111 -34.06 28.97 -5.73
C GLY A 111 -34.29 28.37 -7.14
N PRO A 112 -35.03 29.05 -8.03
CA PRO A 112 -35.36 28.56 -9.38
C PRO A 112 -34.38 29.01 -10.49
N ASP A 113 -33.34 29.80 -10.15
CA ASP A 113 -32.44 30.42 -11.13
C ASP A 113 -31.48 29.40 -11.77
N SER A 114 -30.85 29.76 -12.91
CA SER A 114 -30.04 28.81 -13.68
C SER A 114 -28.81 28.31 -12.91
N LEU A 115 -28.68 26.99 -12.75
CA LEU A 115 -27.58 26.34 -12.03
C LEU A 115 -26.27 26.41 -12.83
N ASP A 116 -25.31 27.19 -12.33
CA ASP A 116 -23.91 27.17 -12.77
C ASP A 116 -23.18 25.96 -12.17
N SER A 117 -22.89 24.96 -13.00
CA SER A 117 -22.23 23.72 -12.57
C SER A 117 -20.86 23.94 -11.94
N VAL A 118 -20.07 24.93 -12.39
CA VAL A 118 -18.72 25.15 -11.86
C VAL A 118 -18.82 25.70 -10.44
N ARG A 119 -19.61 26.75 -10.27
CA ARG A 119 -19.79 27.41 -8.96
C ARG A 119 -20.55 26.52 -7.97
N PHE A 120 -21.39 25.63 -8.45
CA PHE A 120 -22.01 24.56 -7.66
C PHE A 120 -20.98 23.50 -7.22
N GLU A 121 -20.15 22.99 -8.13
CA GLU A 121 -19.11 22.00 -7.79
C GLU A 121 -18.09 22.57 -6.77
N GLU A 122 -17.65 23.82 -6.95
CA GLU A 122 -16.82 24.56 -5.99
C GLU A 122 -17.50 24.67 -4.61
N ALA A 123 -18.75 25.15 -4.56
CA ALA A 123 -19.47 25.37 -3.30
C ALA A 123 -19.81 24.07 -2.54
N CYS A 124 -19.86 22.93 -3.24
CA CYS A 124 -20.13 21.62 -2.67
C CYS A 124 -18.86 20.80 -2.36
N GLY A 125 -17.67 21.33 -2.63
CA GLY A 125 -16.41 20.61 -2.44
C GLY A 125 -16.27 19.39 -3.34
N VAL A 126 -16.84 19.43 -4.55
CA VAL A 126 -16.72 18.33 -5.53
C VAL A 126 -15.29 18.30 -6.05
N GLY A 127 -14.67 17.10 -6.01
CA GLY A 127 -13.27 16.93 -6.41
C GLY A 127 -12.24 17.39 -5.37
N VAL A 128 -12.66 18.01 -4.26
CA VAL A 128 -11.74 18.40 -3.18
C VAL A 128 -11.39 17.19 -2.33
N VAL A 129 -10.13 16.76 -2.39
CA VAL A 129 -9.56 15.72 -1.54
C VAL A 129 -8.68 16.40 -0.50
N VAL A 130 -9.12 16.41 0.77
CA VAL A 130 -8.28 16.87 1.89
C VAL A 130 -7.28 15.76 2.22
N LEU A 131 -6.00 16.05 2.13
CA LEU A 131 -4.93 15.09 2.41
C LEU A 131 -4.75 14.87 3.91
N PHE A 132 -4.28 13.69 4.30
CA PHE A 132 -4.04 13.38 5.71
C PHE A 132 -2.99 14.33 6.32
N GLU A 133 -1.95 14.68 5.57
CA GLU A 133 -0.91 15.65 5.98
C GLU A 133 -1.48 17.05 6.29
N GLU A 134 -2.47 17.51 5.52
CA GLU A 134 -3.15 18.78 5.76
C GLU A 134 -3.97 18.73 7.05
N ILE A 135 -4.62 17.59 7.33
CA ILE A 135 -5.29 17.34 8.61
C ILE A 135 -4.28 17.34 9.76
N GLN A 136 -3.16 16.63 9.64
CA GLN A 136 -2.14 16.58 10.70
C GLN A 136 -1.57 17.97 11.01
N SER A 137 -1.19 18.75 9.99
CA SER A 137 -0.71 20.12 10.15
C SER A 137 -1.76 21.00 10.87
N THR A 138 -3.01 20.92 10.42
CA THR A 138 -4.11 21.75 10.96
C THR A 138 -4.52 21.32 12.38
N VAL A 139 -4.39 20.02 12.71
CA VAL A 139 -4.54 19.52 14.08
C VAL A 139 -3.41 20.03 14.96
N THR A 140 -2.16 20.05 14.47
CA THR A 140 -1.02 20.63 15.19
C THR A 140 -1.25 22.12 15.48
N ASP A 141 -1.68 22.92 14.49
CA ASP A 141 -2.04 24.34 14.71
C ASP A 141 -3.13 24.51 15.78
N VAL A 142 -4.24 23.79 15.65
CA VAL A 142 -5.36 23.88 16.60
C VAL A 142 -4.95 23.45 18.01
N LEU A 143 -4.08 22.44 18.15
CA LEU A 143 -3.57 22.05 19.47
C LEU A 143 -2.60 23.09 20.05
N ASN A 144 -1.75 23.71 19.23
CA ASN A 144 -0.89 24.81 19.66
C ASN A 144 -1.71 26.03 20.11
N GLU A 145 -2.75 26.40 19.36
CA GLU A 145 -3.68 27.51 19.69
C GLU A 145 -4.49 27.27 20.98
N ASN A 146 -4.68 26.01 21.39
CA ASN A 146 -5.42 25.64 22.59
C ASN A 146 -4.49 25.10 23.71
N MET A 147 -3.16 25.22 23.58
CA MET A 147 -2.17 24.50 24.40
C MET A 147 -2.29 24.80 25.90
N GLU A 148 -2.52 26.06 26.29
CA GLU A 148 -2.68 26.42 27.72
C GLU A 148 -3.88 25.67 28.35
N ALA A 149 -5.01 25.62 27.65
CA ALA A 149 -6.21 24.90 28.09
C ALA A 149 -6.02 23.37 28.04
N ILE A 150 -5.21 22.85 27.11
CA ILE A 150 -4.84 21.42 27.04
C ILE A 150 -4.03 21.04 28.28
N VAL A 151 -3.02 21.84 28.65
CA VAL A 151 -2.18 21.57 29.83
C VAL A 151 -2.97 21.73 31.14
N GLU A 152 -3.83 22.75 31.25
CA GLU A 152 -4.67 22.96 32.44
C GLU A 152 -5.72 21.85 32.63
N GLN A 153 -6.46 21.50 31.57
CA GLN A 153 -7.64 20.64 31.66
C GLN A 153 -7.33 19.16 31.38
N ARG A 154 -6.13 18.87 30.84
CA ARG A 154 -5.68 17.54 30.41
C ARG A 154 -6.78 16.81 29.63
N TYR A 155 -7.08 15.57 30.00
CA TYR A 155 -8.09 14.73 29.35
C TYR A 155 -9.54 15.14 29.64
N HIS A 156 -9.79 16.24 30.36
CA HIS A 156 -11.12 16.84 30.49
C HIS A 156 -11.41 17.89 29.41
N ILE A 157 -10.44 18.27 28.56
CA ILE A 157 -10.67 19.23 27.47
C ILE A 157 -11.73 18.71 26.48
N ASN A 158 -12.56 19.62 25.97
CA ASN A 158 -13.60 19.30 25.00
C ASN A 158 -13.02 19.02 23.60
N VAL A 159 -12.63 17.76 23.36
CA VAL A 159 -12.20 17.24 22.04
C VAL A 159 -13.18 17.59 20.91
N GLY A 160 -14.49 17.65 21.20
CA GLY A 160 -15.51 18.06 20.23
C GLY A 160 -15.38 19.51 19.76
N SER A 161 -14.87 20.41 20.63
CA SER A 161 -14.52 21.79 20.29
C SER A 161 -13.32 21.85 19.34
N LEU A 162 -12.25 21.11 19.67
CA LEU A 162 -11.04 21.03 18.82
C LEU A 162 -11.37 20.47 17.43
N CYS A 163 -12.15 19.39 17.37
CA CYS A 163 -12.67 18.85 16.10
C CYS A 163 -13.51 19.88 15.32
N GLY A 164 -14.23 20.77 16.02
CA GLY A 164 -14.98 21.87 15.41
C GLY A 164 -14.08 22.96 14.81
N GLN A 165 -12.95 23.27 15.47
CA GLN A 165 -11.96 24.23 14.96
C GLN A 165 -11.26 23.69 13.69
N VAL A 166 -10.87 22.41 13.69
CA VAL A 166 -10.27 21.77 12.50
C VAL A 166 -11.27 21.69 11.34
N ARG A 167 -12.51 21.25 11.57
CA ARG A 167 -13.57 21.23 10.52
C ARG A 167 -13.95 22.61 9.99
N LYS A 168 -13.64 23.71 10.70
CA LYS A 168 -13.81 25.08 10.19
C LYS A 168 -12.73 25.46 9.16
N ARG A 169 -11.55 24.85 9.24
CA ARG A 169 -10.44 25.00 8.28
C ARG A 169 -10.55 23.99 7.13
N HIS A 170 -10.99 22.76 7.44
CA HIS A 170 -11.24 21.67 6.50
C HIS A 170 -12.71 21.20 6.53
N PRO A 171 -13.64 21.89 5.85
CA PRO A 171 -15.06 21.50 5.83
C PRO A 171 -15.31 20.11 5.24
N TRP A 172 -14.46 19.68 4.30
CA TRP A 172 -14.60 18.43 3.55
C TRP A 172 -13.76 17.28 4.13
N GLY A 173 -12.95 17.53 5.16
CA GLY A 173 -12.08 16.53 5.77
C GLY A 173 -12.86 15.51 6.59
N ASP A 174 -12.41 14.25 6.60
CA ASP A 174 -13.11 13.18 7.32
C ASP A 174 -13.16 13.45 8.85
N ALA A 175 -14.37 13.53 9.38
CA ALA A 175 -14.64 13.82 10.78
C ALA A 175 -14.17 12.70 11.73
N LYS A 176 -13.97 11.47 11.24
CA LYS A 176 -13.35 10.39 12.01
C LYS A 176 -11.84 10.58 12.10
N SER A 177 -11.15 10.71 10.97
CA SER A 177 -9.70 10.92 10.89
C SER A 177 -9.25 12.17 11.66
N ILE A 178 -10.00 13.28 11.55
CA ILE A 178 -9.77 14.50 12.35
C ILE A 178 -9.80 14.21 13.86
N LYS A 179 -10.76 13.39 14.32
CA LYS A 179 -10.90 13.02 15.73
C LYS A 179 -9.78 12.08 16.18
N GLU A 180 -9.45 11.07 15.36
CA GLU A 180 -8.43 10.06 15.68
C GLU A 180 -7.03 10.71 15.79
N GLU A 181 -6.67 11.65 14.90
CA GLU A 181 -5.41 12.41 15.01
C GLU A 181 -5.42 13.35 16.24
N ILE A 182 -6.52 14.06 16.55
CA ILE A 182 -6.60 14.88 17.77
C ILE A 182 -6.41 14.02 19.03
N GLU A 183 -7.06 12.85 19.11
CA GLU A 183 -6.92 11.95 20.25
C GLU A 183 -5.52 11.34 20.35
N LYS A 184 -4.85 11.03 19.23
CA LYS A 184 -3.43 10.63 19.18
C LYS A 184 -2.52 11.73 19.74
N ARG A 185 -2.61 12.95 19.19
CA ARG A 185 -1.75 14.09 19.57
C ARG A 185 -1.96 14.54 21.01
N LEU A 186 -3.19 14.45 21.54
CA LEU A 186 -3.43 14.71 22.96
C LEU A 186 -2.73 13.69 23.88
N VAL A 187 -2.55 12.43 23.45
CA VAL A 187 -1.75 11.44 24.19
C VAL A 187 -0.25 11.77 24.12
N GLU A 188 0.25 12.21 22.96
CA GLU A 188 1.63 12.70 22.80
C GLU A 188 1.94 13.88 23.75
N ILE A 189 1.02 14.85 23.85
CA ILE A 189 1.18 16.07 24.67
C ILE A 189 0.99 15.80 26.18
N LEU A 190 0.00 14.99 26.56
CA LEU A 190 -0.42 14.84 27.96
C LEU A 190 0.18 13.63 28.69
N GLY A 191 0.81 12.72 27.96
CA GLY A 191 1.24 11.41 28.48
C GLY A 191 0.06 10.49 28.83
N PRO A 192 0.30 9.32 29.43
CA PRO A 192 -0.75 8.37 29.78
C PRO A 192 -1.78 8.96 30.78
N LYS A 193 -3.02 8.46 30.71
CA LYS A 193 -4.09 8.83 31.65
C LYS A 193 -3.77 8.33 33.05
N THR A 194 -3.78 9.25 34.01
CA THR A 194 -3.58 8.99 35.44
C THR A 194 -4.91 8.69 36.15
N GLU A 195 -4.87 8.28 37.41
CA GLU A 195 -6.09 8.15 38.23
C GLU A 195 -6.81 9.51 38.43
N ALA A 196 -6.07 10.62 38.43
CA ALA A 196 -6.64 11.96 38.46
C ALA A 196 -7.41 12.30 37.18
N ASP A 197 -6.91 11.90 36.00
CA ASP A 197 -7.61 12.07 34.72
C ASP A 197 -8.92 11.24 34.63
N ASN A 198 -9.06 10.21 35.48
CA ASN A 198 -10.27 9.40 35.60
C ASN A 198 -11.25 9.92 36.67
N ALA A 199 -10.82 10.86 37.53
CA ALA A 199 -11.71 11.52 38.47
C ALA A 199 -12.65 12.50 37.73
N LYS A 200 -13.90 12.62 38.19
CA LYS A 200 -14.84 13.59 37.63
C LYS A 200 -14.58 14.96 38.25
N PRO A 201 -14.31 16.02 37.46
CA PRO A 201 -13.97 17.34 38.01
C PRO A 201 -15.10 17.91 38.88
N MET A 202 -14.73 18.58 39.97
CA MET A 202 -15.67 19.21 40.89
C MET A 202 -16.51 20.28 40.18
N LYS A 203 -17.83 20.07 40.15
CA LYS A 203 -18.74 20.94 39.41
C LYS A 203 -19.02 22.25 40.15
N LYS A 204 -18.61 23.36 39.54
CA LYS A 204 -19.51 24.53 39.49
C LYS A 204 -20.75 24.14 38.68
N LYS A 205 -21.91 24.64 39.09
CA LYS A 205 -23.20 24.48 38.38
C LYS A 205 -23.06 25.11 36.98
N GLU A 206 -23.76 24.67 35.93
CA GLU A 206 -25.18 24.27 35.89
C GLU A 206 -25.46 22.94 35.12
N LYS A 207 -26.74 22.67 34.82
CA LYS A 207 -27.30 21.43 34.24
C LYS A 207 -28.69 21.77 33.62
N PRO A 208 -29.12 21.12 32.52
CA PRO A 208 -29.76 19.78 32.58
C PRO A 208 -28.97 18.69 31.78
N VAL A 209 -28.79 17.45 32.26
CA VAL A 209 -29.71 16.26 32.22
C VAL A 209 -29.81 15.70 30.78
N LYS A 210 -29.03 14.65 30.43
CA LYS A 210 -29.32 13.18 30.51
C LYS A 210 -30.50 12.76 29.60
N VAL A 211 -30.47 11.64 28.85
CA VAL A 211 -30.11 10.22 29.13
C VAL A 211 -29.40 9.64 27.85
N GLU A 212 -28.34 8.82 27.92
CA GLU A 212 -28.30 7.34 27.71
C GLU A 212 -29.28 6.79 26.62
N GLU A 213 -28.98 5.77 25.78
CA GLU A 213 -28.05 4.63 25.91
C GLU A 213 -27.62 4.00 24.55
N GLU A 214 -26.69 3.04 24.61
CA GLU A 214 -26.19 2.00 23.65
C GLU A 214 -26.35 2.06 22.11
N LYS A 215 -25.18 1.95 21.44
CA LYS A 215 -24.78 1.02 20.36
C LYS A 215 -25.85 0.41 19.42
N THR A 216 -25.60 0.54 18.11
CA THR A 216 -25.38 -0.65 17.25
C THR A 216 -24.57 -0.26 16.00
N ALA A 217 -23.57 -1.07 15.63
CA ALA A 217 -22.75 -0.83 14.44
C ALA A 217 -23.25 -1.70 13.28
N VAL A 218 -23.39 -1.11 12.08
CA VAL A 218 -23.58 -1.84 10.82
C VAL A 218 -22.85 -1.11 9.70
N ALA A 219 -21.62 -1.53 9.43
CA ALA A 219 -20.84 -1.13 8.26
C ALA A 219 -21.40 -1.77 6.98
N VAL A 220 -21.32 -1.06 5.86
CA VAL A 220 -21.08 -1.62 4.51
C VAL A 220 -20.37 -0.54 3.70
N ALA A 221 -19.23 -0.89 3.08
CA ALA A 221 -18.69 -0.20 1.91
C ALA A 221 -17.84 -1.21 1.10
N THR A 222 -18.41 -1.71 0.02
CA THR A 222 -17.77 -2.42 -1.11
C THR A 222 -18.74 -2.25 -2.29
N PRO A 223 -18.24 -1.86 -3.48
CA PRO A 223 -17.55 -2.79 -4.40
C PRO A 223 -16.08 -2.38 -4.66
N GLU A 224 -15.25 -3.13 -5.37
CA GLU A 224 -15.44 -4.40 -6.12
C GLU A 224 -14.68 -5.57 -5.46
N GLU A 225 -14.87 -6.81 -5.94
CA GLU A 225 -14.32 -8.03 -5.29
C GLU A 225 -12.82 -8.28 -5.58
N GLU A 226 -11.94 -7.47 -4.98
CA GLU A 226 -10.64 -8.01 -4.54
C GLU A 226 -10.83 -8.73 -3.20
N VAL A 227 -10.47 -10.01 -3.14
CA VAL A 227 -10.53 -10.79 -1.90
C VAL A 227 -9.46 -10.30 -0.94
N ASN A 228 -9.85 -9.51 0.06
CA ASN A 228 -8.96 -9.01 1.10
C ASN A 228 -8.15 -10.17 1.71
N PRO A 229 -6.81 -10.20 1.54
CA PRO A 229 -6.00 -11.36 1.91
C PRO A 229 -5.93 -11.57 3.42
N TYR A 230 -6.25 -10.54 4.22
CA TYR A 230 -6.27 -10.59 5.67
C TYR A 230 -7.61 -11.08 6.24
N SER A 231 -8.62 -11.34 5.39
CA SER A 231 -9.94 -11.85 5.82
C SER A 231 -9.89 -13.26 6.41
N ILE A 232 -8.87 -14.05 6.09
CA ILE A 232 -8.70 -15.45 6.53
C ILE A 232 -8.34 -15.61 8.02
N PHE A 233 -7.83 -14.56 8.65
CA PHE A 233 -7.34 -14.62 10.02
C PHE A 233 -8.48 -14.45 11.05
N PRO A 234 -8.51 -15.21 12.16
CA PRO A 234 -9.54 -15.06 13.19
C PRO A 234 -9.49 -13.68 13.87
N GLN A 235 -10.52 -13.30 14.63
CA GLN A 235 -10.40 -12.16 15.54
C GLN A 235 -9.74 -12.58 16.87
N PRO A 236 -9.04 -11.68 17.59
CA PRO A 236 -8.40 -12.01 18.87
C PRO A 236 -9.35 -12.63 19.91
N GLU A 237 -10.61 -12.20 19.93
CA GLU A 237 -11.66 -12.72 20.82
C GLU A 237 -12.07 -14.17 20.51
N GLU A 238 -11.78 -14.66 19.30
CA GLU A 238 -12.04 -16.04 18.90
C GLU A 238 -10.93 -17.01 19.33
N ASN A 239 -9.85 -16.51 19.94
CA ASN A 239 -8.65 -17.29 20.24
C ASN A 239 -8.77 -18.21 21.49
N PHE A 240 -9.93 -18.84 21.65
CA PHE A 240 -10.24 -19.87 22.65
C PHE A 240 -10.42 -21.28 22.04
N LYS A 241 -10.34 -21.39 20.70
CA LYS A 241 -10.46 -22.65 19.95
C LYS A 241 -9.21 -23.52 20.17
N VAL A 242 -9.31 -24.81 19.86
CA VAL A 242 -8.15 -25.72 19.91
C VAL A 242 -7.26 -25.45 18.69
N HIS A 243 -6.00 -25.09 18.93
CA HIS A 243 -4.98 -24.86 17.89
C HIS A 243 -4.40 -26.17 17.36
N THR A 244 -4.09 -27.11 18.26
CA THR A 244 -3.48 -28.40 17.92
C THR A 244 -3.70 -29.44 19.02
N GLU A 245 -3.55 -30.71 18.68
CA GLU A 245 -3.49 -31.84 19.60
C GLU A 245 -2.05 -32.33 19.73
N ILE A 246 -1.57 -32.47 20.98
CA ILE A 246 -0.20 -32.88 21.30
C ILE A 246 -0.26 -34.28 21.88
N PHE A 247 0.32 -35.26 21.17
CA PHE A 247 0.27 -36.67 21.50
C PHE A 247 1.52 -37.09 22.29
N PHE A 248 1.33 -37.77 23.42
CA PHE A 248 2.40 -38.26 24.29
C PHE A 248 2.57 -39.77 24.17
N SER A 249 3.77 -40.27 24.46
CA SER A 249 4.13 -41.70 24.35
C SER A 249 3.47 -42.61 25.39
N ASP A 250 2.88 -42.04 26.44
CA ASP A 250 2.04 -42.72 27.43
C ASP A 250 0.55 -42.82 27.02
N GLY A 251 0.18 -42.25 25.87
CA GLY A 251 -1.19 -42.19 25.35
C GLY A 251 -1.98 -40.95 25.79
N ASN A 252 -1.40 -40.03 26.55
CA ASN A 252 -2.04 -38.75 26.83
C ASN A 252 -2.13 -37.86 25.58
N ILE A 253 -3.18 -37.04 25.51
CA ILE A 253 -3.38 -36.05 24.46
C ILE A 253 -3.70 -34.71 25.11
N TRP A 254 -2.86 -33.70 24.90
CA TRP A 254 -3.16 -32.32 25.32
C TRP A 254 -3.79 -31.55 24.17
N ARG A 255 -4.78 -30.70 24.47
CA ARG A 255 -5.44 -29.81 23.51
C ARG A 255 -5.03 -28.37 23.78
N ALA A 256 -4.16 -27.83 22.94
CA ALA A 256 -3.70 -26.45 23.06
C ALA A 256 -4.83 -25.47 22.75
N HIS A 257 -5.25 -24.70 23.74
CA HIS A 257 -6.25 -23.63 23.65
C HIS A 257 -6.06 -22.65 24.82
N ASN A 258 -6.43 -21.37 24.63
CA ASN A 258 -6.51 -20.45 25.75
C ASN A 258 -7.75 -20.73 26.62
N THR A 259 -7.57 -20.72 27.94
CA THR A 259 -8.71 -20.65 28.86
C THR A 259 -9.31 -19.24 28.84
N LYS A 260 -10.59 -19.10 29.21
CA LYS A 260 -11.26 -17.80 29.26
C LYS A 260 -10.49 -16.75 30.08
N SER A 261 -9.97 -17.14 31.25
CA SER A 261 -9.22 -16.22 32.12
C SER A 261 -7.89 -15.76 31.50
N ILE A 262 -7.18 -16.64 30.78
CA ILE A 262 -5.96 -16.29 30.03
C ILE A 262 -6.31 -15.33 28.88
N LEU A 263 -7.38 -15.62 28.13
CA LEU A 263 -7.82 -14.78 27.03
C LEU A 263 -8.34 -13.41 27.50
N GLU A 264 -9.09 -13.36 28.60
CA GLU A 264 -9.57 -12.11 29.23
C GLU A 264 -8.39 -11.24 29.72
N LYS A 265 -7.35 -11.83 30.31
CA LYS A 265 -6.10 -11.13 30.68
C LYS A 265 -5.42 -10.55 29.44
N HIS A 266 -5.30 -11.35 28.38
CA HIS A 266 -4.67 -10.95 27.11
C HIS A 266 -5.44 -9.83 26.40
N LEU A 267 -6.76 -9.98 26.20
CA LEU A 267 -7.61 -8.95 25.57
C LEU A 267 -7.61 -7.64 26.37
N LYS A 268 -7.47 -7.70 27.70
CA LYS A 268 -7.29 -6.52 28.54
C LYS A 268 -5.92 -5.85 28.35
N ALA A 269 -4.88 -6.61 28.03
CA ALA A 269 -3.53 -6.08 27.76
C ALA A 269 -3.40 -5.48 26.35
N THR A 270 -3.99 -6.11 25.33
CA THR A 270 -3.98 -5.62 23.93
C THR A 270 -5.09 -4.61 23.63
N GLY A 271 -6.13 -4.53 24.47
CA GLY A 271 -7.35 -3.78 24.19
C GLY A 271 -8.21 -4.38 23.07
N GLY A 272 -8.06 -5.68 22.79
CA GLY A 272 -8.68 -6.35 21.64
C GLY A 272 -7.98 -6.09 20.30
N LYS A 273 -6.86 -5.34 20.30
CA LYS A 273 -6.09 -5.10 19.07
C LYS A 273 -5.39 -6.37 18.58
N VAL A 274 -5.26 -6.45 17.26
CA VAL A 274 -4.33 -7.39 16.63
C VAL A 274 -2.89 -6.96 16.94
N MET A 275 -2.11 -7.92 17.43
CA MET A 275 -0.68 -7.81 17.64
C MET A 275 0.04 -8.85 16.77
N THR A 276 1.02 -8.41 15.97
CA THR A 276 1.91 -9.21 15.12
C THR A 276 3.38 -8.82 15.37
N ARG A 277 4.32 -9.50 14.71
CA ARG A 277 5.73 -9.11 14.68
C ARG A 277 6.36 -9.48 13.34
N PHE A 278 7.36 -8.70 12.91
CA PHE A 278 8.34 -9.13 11.93
C PHE A 278 9.64 -9.50 12.68
N PRO A 279 10.15 -10.76 12.60
CA PRO A 279 11.17 -11.26 13.52
C PRO A 279 12.52 -11.66 12.87
N PRO A 280 13.29 -10.73 12.29
CA PRO A 280 14.53 -11.07 11.61
C PRO A 280 15.70 -11.37 12.58
N GLU A 281 16.53 -12.36 12.23
CA GLU A 281 17.84 -12.55 12.85
C GLU A 281 18.81 -11.42 12.40
N PRO A 282 19.54 -10.74 13.31
CA PRO A 282 20.44 -9.64 12.99
C PRO A 282 21.80 -10.10 12.44
N ASN A 283 21.80 -11.13 11.58
CA ASN A 283 23.01 -11.81 11.08
C ASN A 283 23.17 -11.82 9.54
N GLY A 284 22.21 -11.22 8.81
CA GLY A 284 22.27 -11.10 7.35
C GLY A 284 21.31 -10.07 6.78
N TYR A 285 21.47 -9.74 5.50
CA TYR A 285 20.65 -8.74 4.81
C TYR A 285 19.28 -9.31 4.36
N LEU A 286 18.26 -8.46 4.36
CA LEU A 286 16.90 -8.85 3.98
C LEU A 286 16.74 -9.05 2.46
N HIS A 287 16.65 -10.30 2.01
CA HIS A 287 16.24 -10.64 0.64
C HIS A 287 14.72 -10.43 0.39
N ILE A 288 14.29 -10.43 -0.88
CA ILE A 288 12.89 -10.22 -1.30
C ILE A 288 11.84 -11.13 -0.63
N GLY A 289 12.22 -12.32 -0.15
CA GLY A 289 11.33 -13.18 0.65
C GLY A 289 10.83 -12.52 1.95
N HIS A 290 11.63 -11.62 2.54
CA HIS A 290 11.25 -10.84 3.73
C HIS A 290 10.28 -9.71 3.40
N ALA A 291 10.22 -9.22 2.17
CA ALA A 291 9.18 -8.28 1.77
C ALA A 291 7.79 -8.93 1.92
N LYS A 292 7.63 -10.21 1.56
CA LYS A 292 6.40 -10.95 1.80
C LYS A 292 6.09 -11.12 3.29
N ALA A 293 7.11 -11.38 4.12
CA ALA A 293 6.95 -11.42 5.57
C ALA A 293 6.42 -10.08 6.10
N MET A 294 7.11 -8.98 5.82
CA MET A 294 6.69 -7.64 6.23
C MET A 294 5.28 -7.26 5.73
N PHE A 295 4.92 -7.61 4.49
CA PHE A 295 3.55 -7.42 3.99
C PHE A 295 2.51 -8.22 4.78
N ILE A 296 2.82 -9.43 5.25
CA ILE A 296 1.91 -10.25 6.05
C ILE A 296 1.84 -9.73 7.50
N ASP A 297 2.99 -9.46 8.11
CA ASP A 297 3.14 -9.10 9.53
C ASP A 297 2.66 -7.67 9.83
N PHE A 298 3.23 -6.67 9.15
CA PHE A 298 2.82 -5.28 9.31
C PHE A 298 1.48 -5.00 8.59
N GLY A 299 1.20 -5.69 7.48
CA GLY A 299 -0.06 -5.53 6.74
C GLY A 299 -1.27 -5.97 7.55
N LEU A 300 -1.23 -7.15 8.19
CA LEU A 300 -2.35 -7.62 9.04
C LEU A 300 -2.59 -6.67 10.23
N ALA A 301 -1.53 -6.14 10.85
CA ALA A 301 -1.65 -5.14 11.91
C ALA A 301 -2.27 -3.84 11.38
N LYS A 302 -1.74 -3.28 10.28
CA LYS A 302 -2.20 -2.02 9.69
C LYS A 302 -3.66 -2.09 9.27
N GLU A 303 -4.06 -3.17 8.59
CA GLU A 303 -5.43 -3.44 8.15
C GLU A 303 -6.42 -3.47 9.32
N ARG A 304 -6.02 -4.04 10.46
CA ARG A 304 -6.88 -4.23 11.64
C ARG A 304 -6.67 -3.19 12.75
N ASN A 305 -6.04 -2.05 12.44
CA ASN A 305 -5.70 -0.97 13.40
C ASN A 305 -4.94 -1.47 14.66
N GLY A 306 -4.16 -2.53 14.45
CA GLY A 306 -3.35 -3.22 15.42
C GLY A 306 -1.93 -2.66 15.52
N HIS A 307 -1.00 -3.51 15.95
CA HIS A 307 0.40 -3.17 16.19
C HIS A 307 1.33 -4.31 15.75
N CYS A 308 2.39 -3.98 15.01
CA CYS A 308 3.44 -4.93 14.64
C CYS A 308 4.75 -4.55 15.34
N TYR A 309 5.35 -5.50 16.06
CA TYR A 309 6.70 -5.37 16.60
C TYR A 309 7.75 -5.59 15.49
N LEU A 310 8.88 -4.88 15.56
CA LEU A 310 10.12 -5.30 14.91
C LEU A 310 10.99 -5.95 15.99
N ARG A 311 11.01 -7.30 16.02
CA ARG A 311 11.72 -8.05 17.05
C ARG A 311 13.00 -8.66 16.48
N PHE A 312 14.16 -8.21 16.94
CA PHE A 312 15.42 -8.84 16.58
C PHE A 312 15.55 -10.19 17.32
N ASP A 313 15.81 -11.27 16.57
CA ASP A 313 16.11 -12.58 17.17
C ASP A 313 17.62 -12.72 17.39
N ASP A 314 18.07 -12.06 18.46
CA ASP A 314 19.46 -11.99 18.94
C ASP A 314 19.81 -13.13 19.91
N THR A 315 19.13 -14.27 19.81
CA THR A 315 19.40 -15.47 20.64
C THR A 315 20.81 -16.05 20.45
N ASN A 316 21.50 -15.70 19.36
CA ASN A 316 22.90 -16.07 19.09
C ASN A 316 23.82 -14.82 19.04
N PRO A 317 24.53 -14.48 20.13
CA PRO A 317 25.33 -13.27 20.23
C PRO A 317 26.67 -13.32 19.47
N GLU A 318 26.92 -14.37 18.68
CA GLU A 318 28.07 -14.46 17.78
C GLU A 318 27.73 -14.20 16.31
N ALA A 319 26.43 -14.25 15.97
CA ALA A 319 25.94 -14.00 14.62
C ALA A 319 25.52 -12.52 14.41
N GLU A 320 25.17 -11.82 15.49
CA GLU A 320 24.72 -10.44 15.48
C GLU A 320 25.80 -9.46 14.97
N LYS A 321 25.40 -8.54 14.08
CA LYS A 321 26.17 -7.32 13.79
C LYS A 321 25.26 -6.11 13.68
N LYS A 322 25.69 -4.99 14.26
CA LYS A 322 25.01 -3.70 14.14
C LYS A 322 24.72 -3.30 12.67
N GLU A 323 25.62 -3.60 11.74
CA GLU A 323 25.42 -3.39 10.30
C GLU A 323 24.10 -4.00 9.78
N TYR A 324 23.76 -5.21 10.21
CA TYR A 324 22.51 -5.87 9.82
C TYR A 324 21.30 -5.28 10.56
N ILE A 325 21.44 -4.90 11.83
CA ILE A 325 20.39 -4.23 12.61
C ILE A 325 19.99 -2.90 11.94
N ASP A 326 20.98 -2.05 11.63
CA ASP A 326 20.78 -0.75 11.01
C ASP A 326 20.13 -0.90 9.61
N HIS A 327 20.64 -1.82 8.78
CA HIS A 327 20.07 -2.12 7.46
C HIS A 327 18.65 -2.73 7.54
N ILE A 328 18.35 -3.55 8.54
CA ILE A 328 17.00 -4.10 8.74
C ILE A 328 16.02 -2.96 9.05
N GLN A 329 16.39 -2.01 9.92
CA GLN A 329 15.55 -0.84 10.22
C GLN A 329 15.40 0.08 9.01
N GLU A 330 16.46 0.29 8.23
CA GLU A 330 16.41 1.03 6.97
C GLU A 330 15.42 0.40 5.98
N ILE A 331 15.51 -0.91 5.73
CA ILE A 331 14.62 -1.60 4.78
C ILE A 331 13.16 -1.63 5.26
N VAL A 332 12.90 -1.81 6.56
CA VAL A 332 11.53 -1.73 7.12
C VAL A 332 10.94 -0.33 6.87
N THR A 333 11.73 0.72 7.11
CA THR A 333 11.33 2.11 6.89
C THR A 333 11.13 2.42 5.40
N TRP A 334 12.05 1.96 4.53
CA TRP A 334 12.02 2.13 3.08
C TRP A 334 10.82 1.43 2.42
N MET A 335 10.38 0.31 2.99
CA MET A 335 9.14 -0.38 2.61
C MET A 335 7.85 0.33 3.06
N GLY A 336 7.95 1.43 3.81
CA GLY A 336 6.80 2.22 4.29
C GLY A 336 6.12 1.65 5.53
N TRP A 337 6.86 0.90 6.37
CA TRP A 337 6.37 0.34 7.63
C TRP A 337 6.92 1.08 8.85
N GLU A 338 6.06 1.31 9.83
CA GLU A 338 6.40 1.90 11.12
C GLU A 338 6.21 0.82 12.21
N PRO A 339 7.28 0.33 12.87
CA PRO A 339 7.16 -0.57 14.01
C PRO A 339 6.45 0.10 15.19
N TYR A 340 5.49 -0.60 15.80
CA TYR A 340 4.88 -0.15 17.05
C TYR A 340 5.93 -0.03 18.16
N LYS A 341 6.84 -0.99 18.20
CA LYS A 341 8.06 -1.04 19.03
C LYS A 341 9.14 -1.79 18.28
N VAL A 342 10.39 -1.43 18.56
CA VAL A 342 11.55 -2.29 18.31
C VAL A 342 11.86 -3.01 19.63
N THR A 343 12.04 -4.33 19.58
CA THR A 343 12.37 -5.19 20.71
C THR A 343 13.49 -6.15 20.34
N TYR A 344 14.18 -6.69 21.33
CA TYR A 344 15.20 -7.72 21.20
C TYR A 344 14.73 -8.96 21.96
N THR A 345 15.12 -10.15 21.52
CA THR A 345 14.81 -11.37 22.27
C THR A 345 15.62 -11.43 23.57
N SER A 346 16.78 -10.77 23.63
CA SER A 346 17.56 -10.56 24.85
C SER A 346 16.88 -9.70 25.92
N ASP A 347 15.96 -8.78 25.56
CA ASP A 347 15.16 -8.02 26.53
C ASP A 347 14.41 -8.94 27.51
N TYR A 348 14.10 -10.16 27.06
CA TYR A 348 13.30 -11.16 27.78
C TYR A 348 14.13 -12.28 28.42
N PHE A 349 15.46 -12.25 28.38
CA PHE A 349 16.30 -13.34 28.89
C PHE A 349 16.06 -13.67 30.38
N GLN A 350 15.67 -12.69 31.20
CA GLN A 350 15.31 -12.93 32.61
C GLN A 350 13.99 -13.73 32.74
N ASP A 351 12.92 -13.29 32.05
CA ASP A 351 11.64 -14.03 32.02
C ASP A 351 11.84 -15.45 31.46
N LEU A 352 12.60 -15.58 30.38
CA LEU A 352 12.91 -16.86 29.74
C LEU A 352 13.68 -17.81 30.68
N TYR A 353 14.56 -17.29 31.53
CA TYR A 353 15.29 -18.05 32.55
C TYR A 353 14.38 -18.47 33.73
N GLU A 354 13.51 -17.60 34.22
CA GLU A 354 12.55 -17.94 35.27
C GLU A 354 11.52 -18.99 34.81
N LEU A 355 11.08 -18.90 33.55
CA LEU A 355 10.26 -19.93 32.90
C LEU A 355 11.02 -21.26 32.75
N ALA A 356 12.34 -21.25 32.51
CA ALA A 356 13.14 -22.47 32.44
C ALA A 356 13.24 -23.17 33.81
N ILE A 357 13.43 -22.39 34.88
CA ILE A 357 13.35 -22.88 36.26
C ILE A 357 11.96 -23.49 36.53
N CYS A 358 10.88 -22.86 36.07
CA CYS A 358 9.53 -23.38 36.24
C CYS A 358 9.32 -24.75 35.56
N LEU A 359 9.89 -24.98 34.36
CA LEU A 359 9.85 -26.30 33.71
C LEU A 359 10.62 -27.36 34.50
N ILE A 360 11.81 -27.03 35.02
CA ILE A 360 12.61 -27.94 35.84
C ILE A 360 11.86 -28.30 37.13
N GLN A 361 11.25 -27.32 37.81
CA GLN A 361 10.44 -27.53 39.01
C GLN A 361 9.18 -28.39 38.75
N LYS A 362 8.61 -28.32 37.54
CA LYS A 362 7.50 -29.20 37.11
C LYS A 362 7.95 -30.59 36.64
N GLY A 363 9.27 -30.86 36.58
CA GLY A 363 9.80 -32.10 36.02
C GLY A 363 9.67 -32.23 34.50
N LEU A 364 9.43 -31.11 33.80
CA LEU A 364 9.23 -31.04 32.34
C LEU A 364 10.51 -30.64 31.57
N ALA A 365 11.57 -30.27 32.29
CA ALA A 365 12.91 -30.07 31.74
C ALA A 365 13.97 -30.65 32.69
N TYR A 366 15.12 -31.03 32.13
CA TYR A 366 16.27 -31.54 32.88
C TYR A 366 17.57 -31.02 32.27
N VAL A 367 18.65 -30.97 33.07
CA VAL A 367 19.98 -30.62 32.57
C VAL A 367 20.58 -31.84 31.87
N ASN A 368 20.82 -31.76 30.57
CA ASN A 368 21.56 -32.78 29.83
C ASN A 368 23.07 -32.49 29.93
N HIS A 369 23.86 -33.53 30.20
CA HIS A 369 25.33 -33.44 30.28
C HIS A 369 26.04 -33.87 28.97
N GLN A 370 25.28 -34.13 27.89
CA GLN A 370 25.82 -34.36 26.55
C GLN A 370 26.35 -33.06 25.94
N PHE A 371 27.60 -32.73 26.27
CA PHE A 371 28.30 -31.56 25.75
C PHE A 371 28.56 -31.66 24.24
N THR A 372 28.22 -30.58 23.51
CA THR A 372 28.63 -30.33 22.12
C THR A 372 29.20 -28.91 22.07
N PRO A 373 30.45 -28.68 21.60
CA PRO A 373 31.05 -27.34 21.58
C PRO A 373 30.31 -26.37 20.66
N HIS A 374 30.23 -25.08 21.03
CA HIS A 374 29.74 -24.06 20.10
C HIS A 374 30.81 -23.78 19.02
N PRO A 375 30.45 -23.69 17.71
CA PRO A 375 31.45 -23.61 16.62
C PRO A 375 32.40 -22.41 16.64
N HIS A 376 32.11 -21.35 17.42
CA HIS A 376 32.90 -20.13 17.47
C HIS A 376 33.23 -19.70 18.92
N ALA A 377 32.26 -19.69 19.83
CA ALA A 377 32.45 -19.39 21.27
C ALA A 377 33.26 -20.44 22.03
N GLY A 378 33.32 -21.69 21.54
CA GLY A 378 33.79 -22.82 22.34
C GLY A 378 33.00 -22.94 23.65
N ASP A 379 33.71 -22.84 24.77
CA ASP A 379 33.17 -23.03 26.13
C ASP A 379 32.86 -21.69 26.83
N LYS A 380 32.89 -20.55 26.12
CA LYS A 380 32.81 -19.20 26.72
C LYS A 380 31.46 -18.90 27.39
N TRP A 381 30.39 -19.57 26.98
CA TRP A 381 29.04 -19.44 27.50
C TRP A 381 28.39 -20.82 27.60
N PHE A 382 27.64 -21.08 28.68
CA PHE A 382 27.17 -22.43 29.02
C PHE A 382 25.66 -22.66 28.87
N ILE A 383 24.87 -21.61 28.69
CA ILE A 383 23.41 -21.67 28.55
C ILE A 383 22.96 -20.55 27.61
N TYR A 384 22.17 -20.91 26.59
CA TYR A 384 21.40 -19.99 25.76
C TYR A 384 19.98 -20.57 25.55
N PRO A 385 18.93 -19.73 25.45
CA PRO A 385 17.63 -20.20 25.00
C PRO A 385 17.71 -20.50 23.50
N SER A 386 17.30 -21.70 23.08
CA SER A 386 17.19 -22.01 21.65
C SER A 386 16.03 -21.23 21.01
N TYR A 387 16.08 -21.03 19.70
CA TYR A 387 15.01 -20.38 18.92
C TYR A 387 13.62 -20.93 19.29
N ASP A 388 13.44 -22.26 19.23
CA ASP A 388 12.13 -22.90 19.52
C ASP A 388 11.63 -22.65 20.95
N TYR A 389 12.53 -22.35 21.89
CA TYR A 389 12.20 -22.00 23.28
C TYR A 389 11.89 -20.50 23.43
N ALA A 390 12.77 -19.62 22.93
CA ALA A 390 12.60 -18.17 23.05
C ALA A 390 11.41 -17.66 22.25
N HIS A 391 11.34 -18.05 20.96
CA HIS A 391 10.40 -17.53 19.98
C HIS A 391 8.94 -17.59 20.45
N CYS A 392 8.49 -18.75 20.95
CA CYS A 392 7.11 -18.93 21.38
C CYS A 392 6.79 -18.28 22.73
N LEU A 393 7.76 -18.23 23.66
CA LEU A 393 7.57 -17.60 24.96
C LEU A 393 7.51 -16.08 24.84
N VAL A 394 8.40 -15.46 24.05
CA VAL A 394 8.37 -14.01 23.82
C VAL A 394 7.09 -13.59 23.10
N ASP A 395 6.51 -14.43 22.24
CA ASP A 395 5.18 -14.16 21.66
C ASP A 395 4.07 -14.07 22.71
N SER A 396 4.12 -14.89 23.76
CA SER A 396 3.19 -14.78 24.89
C SER A 396 3.45 -13.52 25.72
N LEU A 397 4.72 -13.17 25.96
CA LEU A 397 5.12 -11.98 26.74
C LEU A 397 4.74 -10.67 26.02
N GLU A 398 5.03 -10.56 24.72
CA GLU A 398 4.63 -9.44 23.86
C GLU A 398 3.11 -9.42 23.55
N ASN A 399 2.37 -10.46 23.95
CA ASN A 399 0.94 -10.63 23.66
C ASN A 399 0.64 -10.62 22.15
N ILE A 400 1.46 -11.30 21.36
CA ILE A 400 1.26 -11.50 19.91
C ILE A 400 -0.03 -12.30 19.68
N THR A 401 -1.02 -11.71 19.01
CA THR A 401 -2.27 -12.40 18.64
C THR A 401 -2.06 -13.38 17.50
N HIS A 402 -1.23 -13.00 16.53
CA HIS A 402 -1.01 -13.69 15.26
C HIS A 402 0.50 -13.86 15.05
N SER A 403 0.98 -15.09 15.23
CA SER A 403 2.37 -15.49 15.07
C SER A 403 2.54 -16.07 13.67
N LEU A 404 2.97 -15.23 12.73
CA LEU A 404 2.97 -15.54 11.30
C LEU A 404 4.38 -15.92 10.87
N CYS A 405 4.54 -17.07 10.21
CA CYS A 405 5.86 -17.60 9.85
C CYS A 405 5.84 -18.38 8.52
N THR A 406 6.96 -19.00 8.14
CA THR A 406 7.00 -19.80 6.90
C THR A 406 6.70 -21.27 7.14
N LEU A 407 6.22 -21.97 6.11
CA LEU A 407 5.82 -23.40 6.16
C LEU A 407 6.93 -24.36 6.65
N GLU A 408 8.18 -23.92 6.71
CA GLU A 408 9.31 -24.66 7.30
C GLU A 408 9.14 -24.90 8.82
N PHE A 409 8.23 -24.18 9.49
CA PHE A 409 7.94 -24.29 10.92
C PHE A 409 6.66 -25.07 11.27
N ASP A 410 5.84 -25.50 10.29
CA ASP A 410 4.58 -26.24 10.53
C ASP A 410 4.81 -27.50 11.40
N ILE A 411 5.90 -28.23 11.13
CA ILE A 411 6.31 -29.41 11.91
C ILE A 411 6.68 -29.11 13.38
N ARG A 412 6.95 -27.84 13.72
CA ARG A 412 7.28 -27.38 15.07
C ARG A 412 6.08 -26.81 15.83
N ARG A 413 4.91 -26.68 15.19
CA ARG A 413 3.68 -26.17 15.81
C ARG A 413 3.27 -26.97 17.07
N PRO A 414 3.41 -28.31 17.16
CA PRO A 414 3.12 -29.05 18.39
C PRO A 414 4.05 -28.69 19.56
N SER A 415 5.35 -28.52 19.32
CA SER A 415 6.33 -28.12 20.34
C SER A 415 6.15 -26.67 20.81
N TYR A 416 5.82 -25.76 19.88
CA TYR A 416 5.46 -24.37 20.18
C TYR A 416 4.32 -24.31 21.22
N TYR A 417 3.24 -25.02 20.97
CA TYR A 417 2.08 -25.02 21.87
C TYR A 417 2.31 -25.84 23.15
N TRP A 418 3.11 -26.92 23.10
CA TRP A 418 3.46 -27.71 24.29
C TRP A 418 4.09 -26.84 25.38
N LEU A 419 5.08 -26.01 25.02
CA LEU A 419 5.82 -25.19 25.97
C LEU A 419 4.89 -24.18 26.67
N LEU A 420 3.98 -23.57 25.91
CA LEU A 420 3.01 -22.60 26.40
C LEU A 420 1.97 -23.24 27.33
N VAL A 421 1.45 -24.42 26.98
CA VAL A 421 0.54 -25.19 27.85
C VAL A 421 1.27 -25.65 29.13
N ALA A 422 2.50 -26.17 29.01
CA ALA A 422 3.32 -26.60 30.14
C ALA A 422 3.60 -25.47 31.14
N LEU A 423 3.75 -24.24 30.68
CA LEU A 423 4.01 -23.06 31.51
C LEU A 423 2.74 -22.29 31.93
N GLY A 424 1.56 -22.62 31.38
CA GLY A 424 0.31 -21.90 31.67
C GLY A 424 0.24 -20.51 31.03
N GLN A 425 0.95 -20.34 29.91
CA GLN A 425 1.10 -19.08 29.18
C GLN A 425 -0.06 -18.83 28.19
N TYR A 426 -0.11 -17.62 27.64
CA TYR A 426 -1.00 -17.31 26.53
C TYR A 426 -0.54 -18.06 25.27
N GLN A 427 -1.50 -18.43 24.42
CA GLN A 427 -1.28 -19.21 23.21
C GLN A 427 -1.67 -18.36 21.98
N PRO A 428 -0.69 -17.72 21.30
CA PRO A 428 -0.89 -17.03 20.03
C PRO A 428 -1.50 -17.93 18.95
N TYR A 429 -2.21 -17.35 17.99
CA TYR A 429 -2.62 -18.07 16.78
C TYR A 429 -1.44 -18.13 15.78
N VAL A 430 -0.93 -19.33 15.50
CA VAL A 430 0.18 -19.56 14.54
C VAL A 430 -0.38 -19.80 13.13
N TRP A 431 0.25 -19.23 12.10
CA TRP A 431 -0.13 -19.44 10.69
C TRP A 431 1.03 -19.29 9.70
N GLU A 432 1.09 -20.17 8.69
CA GLU A 432 2.28 -20.40 7.87
C GLU A 432 2.11 -20.07 6.36
N TYR A 433 3.14 -19.48 5.74
CA TYR A 433 3.14 -19.10 4.31
C TYR A 433 4.40 -19.54 3.51
N SER A 434 4.30 -19.43 2.17
CA SER A 434 5.33 -19.79 1.17
C SER A 434 6.28 -18.64 0.81
N ARG A 435 7.49 -18.95 0.29
CA ARG A 435 8.54 -17.98 -0.16
C ARG A 435 8.38 -17.53 -1.64
N LEU A 436 9.27 -16.66 -2.15
CA LEU A 436 9.20 -15.96 -3.46
C LEU A 436 10.59 -15.81 -4.15
N ASN A 437 10.71 -15.86 -5.50
CA ASN A 437 11.99 -15.80 -6.26
C ASN A 437 11.83 -15.39 -7.78
N ILE A 438 12.75 -14.64 -8.42
CA ILE A 438 12.58 -13.94 -9.76
C ILE A 438 13.94 -13.74 -10.56
N SER A 439 13.97 -13.56 -11.91
CA SER A 439 15.23 -13.43 -12.74
C SER A 439 15.12 -12.98 -14.26
N ASN A 440 16.04 -12.18 -14.90
CA ASN A 440 16.21 -11.98 -16.41
C ASN A 440 17.55 -11.33 -16.99
N ASN A 441 17.59 -10.61 -18.17
CA ASN A 441 18.79 -10.49 -19.11
C ASN A 441 19.03 -9.15 -19.98
N VAL A 442 20.23 -8.91 -20.62
CA VAL A 442 21.06 -7.72 -21.23
C VAL A 442 20.72 -6.97 -22.60
N MET A 443 21.46 -5.89 -23.08
CA MET A 443 21.91 -5.50 -24.51
C MET A 443 22.52 -4.03 -24.81
N SER A 444 23.13 -3.70 -26.01
CA SER A 444 24.07 -2.52 -26.31
C SER A 444 24.14 -1.81 -27.76
N LYS A 445 25.07 -0.81 -28.02
CA LYS A 445 25.02 0.38 -28.99
C LYS A 445 25.91 0.53 -30.30
N ARG A 446 25.65 1.52 -31.22
CA ARG A 446 26.32 1.90 -32.54
C ARG A 446 26.34 3.43 -32.91
N LYS A 447 27.00 3.83 -34.03
CA LYS A 447 27.16 5.22 -34.59
C LYS A 447 26.62 5.42 -36.04
N VAL A 448 26.09 6.61 -36.35
CA VAL A 448 25.53 7.09 -37.64
C VAL A 448 25.95 8.54 -37.94
N VAL A 449 26.10 8.91 -39.21
CA VAL A 449 26.42 10.28 -39.69
C VAL A 449 25.41 10.75 -40.74
N ILE A 450 24.86 11.95 -40.54
CA ILE A 450 23.86 12.57 -41.41
C ILE A 450 24.56 13.45 -42.46
N THR A 451 24.70 12.95 -43.68
CA THR A 451 25.56 13.56 -44.71
C THR A 451 25.00 14.84 -45.32
N ASN A 452 23.68 15.05 -45.28
CA ASN A 452 22.98 16.24 -45.79
C ASN A 452 22.60 17.26 -44.70
N LEU A 453 23.25 17.23 -43.53
CA LEU A 453 23.13 18.25 -42.49
C LEU A 453 24.46 18.99 -42.35
N ASP A 454 24.40 20.33 -42.29
CA ASP A 454 25.59 21.17 -42.19
C ASP A 454 26.34 20.93 -40.88
N TYR A 455 27.67 20.93 -40.94
CA TYR A 455 28.53 20.56 -39.81
C TYR A 455 28.28 21.42 -38.56
N GLY A 456 27.96 22.70 -38.73
CA GLY A 456 27.67 23.62 -37.63
C GLY A 456 26.24 23.57 -37.07
N MET A 457 25.33 22.77 -37.65
CA MET A 457 23.90 22.86 -37.36
C MET A 457 23.45 21.91 -36.24
N VAL A 458 22.79 22.47 -35.22
CA VAL A 458 22.10 21.72 -34.15
C VAL A 458 20.64 22.17 -34.10
N ILE A 459 19.72 21.21 -34.10
CA ILE A 459 18.26 21.42 -34.08
C ILE A 459 17.73 20.94 -32.73
N ASN A 460 17.19 21.85 -31.91
CA ASN A 460 16.61 21.50 -30.60
C ASN A 460 15.16 21.06 -30.72
N LEU A 461 14.94 19.74 -30.72
CA LEU A 461 13.65 19.08 -30.94
C LEU A 461 12.87 18.89 -29.64
N ASP A 462 11.54 18.92 -29.71
CA ASP A 462 10.66 18.61 -28.57
C ASP A 462 10.46 17.09 -28.42
N ALA A 463 11.20 16.48 -27.49
CA ALA A 463 10.87 15.15 -26.98
C ALA A 463 9.71 15.24 -25.98
N LYS A 464 8.78 14.29 -26.04
CA LYS A 464 7.70 14.19 -25.04
C LYS A 464 8.19 13.32 -23.88
N MET A 465 8.27 13.89 -22.68
CA MET A 465 8.40 13.09 -21.46
C MET A 465 7.02 12.71 -20.93
N TRP A 466 6.91 11.54 -20.32
CA TRP A 466 5.78 11.17 -19.47
C TRP A 466 6.13 11.58 -18.04
N SER A 467 5.27 12.35 -17.39
CA SER A 467 5.40 12.68 -15.96
C SER A 467 4.84 11.54 -15.11
N ASN A 468 5.23 11.46 -13.83
CA ASN A 468 4.69 10.47 -12.88
C ASN A 468 3.24 10.79 -12.42
N ALA A 469 2.43 11.40 -13.29
CA ALA A 469 1.03 11.68 -13.03
C ALA A 469 0.19 10.38 -13.11
N PRO A 470 -0.79 10.16 -12.21
CA PRO A 470 -1.72 9.04 -12.33
C PRO A 470 -2.56 9.14 -13.62
N ASP A 471 -2.83 7.99 -14.25
CA ASP A 471 -3.62 7.90 -15.50
C ASP A 471 -5.07 8.45 -15.39
N SER A 472 -5.55 8.75 -14.18
CA SER A 472 -6.82 9.41 -13.93
C SER A 472 -6.88 10.88 -14.38
N ASP A 473 -5.74 11.55 -14.56
CA ASP A 473 -5.70 12.98 -14.90
C ASP A 473 -5.37 13.22 -16.38
N ALA A 474 -6.43 13.34 -17.19
CA ALA A 474 -6.32 13.67 -18.61
C ALA A 474 -5.78 15.10 -18.89
N SER A 475 -5.57 15.92 -17.86
CA SER A 475 -4.91 17.23 -17.97
C SER A 475 -3.38 17.19 -17.77
N ALA A 476 -2.83 16.02 -17.40
CA ALA A 476 -1.40 15.80 -17.17
C ALA A 476 -0.55 16.37 -18.32
N THR A 477 0.07 17.52 -18.04
CA THR A 477 0.72 18.32 -19.07
C THR A 477 1.99 17.61 -19.54
N ILE A 478 1.96 17.10 -20.77
CA ILE A 478 3.09 16.41 -21.40
C ILE A 478 4.29 17.37 -21.47
N GLU A 479 5.24 17.18 -20.55
CA GLU A 479 6.42 18.01 -20.45
C GLU A 479 7.29 17.79 -21.71
N LYS A 480 7.54 18.87 -22.46
CA LYS A 480 8.38 18.83 -23.66
C LYS A 480 9.79 19.26 -23.29
N LYS A 481 10.75 18.34 -23.40
CA LYS A 481 12.16 18.64 -23.16
C LYS A 481 12.91 18.73 -24.47
N LYS A 482 13.84 19.69 -24.56
CA LYS A 482 14.65 19.91 -25.76
C LYS A 482 15.77 18.89 -25.84
N VAL A 483 15.82 18.15 -26.95
CA VAL A 483 16.89 17.20 -27.27
C VAL A 483 17.62 17.70 -28.53
N PRO A 484 18.97 17.82 -28.52
CA PRO A 484 19.72 18.28 -29.68
C PRO A 484 19.76 17.18 -30.75
N PHE A 485 19.49 17.55 -32.00
CA PHE A 485 19.74 16.74 -33.19
C PHE A 485 20.81 17.43 -34.04
N SER A 486 21.90 16.72 -34.33
CA SER A 486 23.08 17.25 -35.03
C SER A 486 23.58 16.25 -36.08
N ARG A 487 24.70 16.56 -36.73
CA ARG A 487 25.26 15.77 -37.83
C ARG A 487 25.67 14.34 -37.44
N ILE A 488 25.97 14.09 -36.16
CA ILE A 488 26.45 12.79 -35.68
C ILE A 488 25.48 12.25 -34.64
N VAL A 489 24.99 11.04 -34.89
CA VAL A 489 23.89 10.39 -34.16
C VAL A 489 24.32 8.97 -33.78
N TYR A 490 23.89 8.49 -32.62
CA TYR A 490 24.13 7.14 -32.11
C TYR A 490 22.79 6.42 -31.93
N ILE A 491 22.74 5.14 -32.26
CA ILE A 491 21.57 4.23 -32.21
C ILE A 491 22.00 2.88 -31.60
N GLU A 492 21.11 1.92 -31.40
CA GLU A 492 21.54 0.61 -30.85
C GLU A 492 22.27 -0.30 -31.84
N GLN A 493 23.03 -1.28 -31.34
CA GLN A 493 23.67 -2.30 -32.19
C GLN A 493 22.66 -3.25 -32.83
N SER A 494 21.60 -3.59 -32.11
CA SER A 494 20.47 -4.37 -32.62
C SER A 494 19.62 -3.61 -33.66
N ASP A 495 19.77 -2.29 -33.75
CA ASP A 495 18.98 -1.44 -34.67
C ASP A 495 19.58 -1.30 -36.08
N PHE A 496 20.73 -1.90 -36.38
CA PHE A 496 21.30 -1.93 -37.71
C PHE A 496 21.64 -3.34 -38.20
N CYS A 497 21.34 -3.64 -39.48
CA CYS A 497 21.81 -4.86 -40.13
C CYS A 497 22.26 -4.62 -41.58
N LEU A 498 23.15 -5.48 -42.10
CA LEU A 498 23.64 -5.40 -43.48
C LEU A 498 22.67 -5.99 -44.53
N LYS A 499 21.69 -6.81 -44.11
CA LYS A 499 20.74 -7.51 -45.00
C LYS A 499 19.33 -7.35 -44.45
N ASP A 500 18.52 -6.54 -45.11
CA ASP A 500 17.14 -6.29 -44.68
C ASP A 500 16.26 -7.55 -44.72
N SER A 501 15.26 -7.62 -43.85
CA SER A 501 14.28 -8.71 -43.79
C SER A 501 12.89 -8.17 -43.48
N LYS A 502 11.84 -8.94 -43.81
CA LYS A 502 10.44 -8.50 -43.68
C LYS A 502 10.04 -8.17 -42.24
N ASP A 503 10.67 -8.83 -41.28
CA ASP A 503 10.38 -8.77 -39.85
C ASP A 503 11.37 -7.87 -39.08
N PHE A 504 12.40 -7.34 -39.76
CA PHE A 504 13.33 -6.39 -39.18
C PHE A 504 12.84 -4.95 -39.34
N TYR A 505 12.72 -4.23 -38.22
CA TYR A 505 12.27 -2.84 -38.20
C TYR A 505 13.41 -1.82 -38.00
N GLY A 506 14.65 -2.28 -37.87
CA GLY A 506 15.84 -1.43 -37.81
C GLY A 506 16.31 -0.91 -39.18
N LEU A 507 17.41 -0.17 -39.17
CA LEU A 507 18.07 0.44 -40.32
C LEU A 507 18.92 -0.59 -41.10
N ALA A 508 18.93 -0.47 -42.42
CA ALA A 508 19.72 -1.31 -43.32
C ALA A 508 20.12 -0.50 -44.57
N PRO A 509 21.13 -0.92 -45.35
CA PRO A 509 21.55 -0.22 -46.58
C PRO A 509 20.37 0.08 -47.52
N GLY A 510 20.21 1.34 -47.92
CA GLY A 510 19.12 1.80 -48.78
C GLY A 510 17.73 1.91 -48.12
N LYS A 511 17.57 1.44 -46.88
CA LYS A 511 16.31 1.47 -46.12
C LYS A 511 16.16 2.79 -45.33
N SER A 512 14.92 3.19 -45.08
CA SER A 512 14.58 4.32 -44.20
C SER A 512 13.98 3.87 -42.87
N VAL A 513 14.26 4.61 -41.80
CA VAL A 513 13.65 4.49 -40.46
C VAL A 513 13.33 5.87 -39.90
N MET A 514 12.38 5.97 -38.96
CA MET A 514 12.11 7.20 -38.23
C MET A 514 13.02 7.29 -37.00
N LEU A 515 13.74 8.40 -36.84
CA LEU A 515 14.33 8.75 -35.54
C LEU A 515 13.22 9.34 -34.66
N ARG A 516 13.01 8.76 -33.47
CA ARG A 516 11.93 9.13 -32.55
C ARG A 516 12.01 10.61 -32.15
N HIS A 517 10.88 11.31 -32.11
CA HIS A 517 10.77 12.77 -31.97
C HIS A 517 11.47 13.63 -33.06
N ALA A 518 12.23 13.02 -33.98
CA ALA A 518 13.05 13.69 -34.99
C ALA A 518 12.53 13.44 -36.42
N PHE A 519 13.41 13.05 -37.33
CA PHE A 519 13.16 12.95 -38.77
C PHE A 519 13.32 11.51 -39.26
N PRO A 520 12.70 11.13 -40.39
CA PRO A 520 13.13 9.94 -41.12
C PRO A 520 14.58 10.09 -41.56
N ILE A 521 15.36 9.02 -41.44
CA ILE A 521 16.70 8.89 -42.04
C ILE A 521 16.73 7.70 -42.98
N LYS A 522 17.52 7.78 -44.04
CA LYS A 522 17.77 6.70 -45.01
C LYS A 522 19.25 6.39 -45.08
N CYS A 523 19.66 5.14 -44.86
CA CYS A 523 21.06 4.74 -45.00
C CYS A 523 21.46 4.78 -46.48
N THR A 524 22.58 5.45 -46.77
CA THR A 524 23.12 5.64 -48.12
C THR A 524 24.41 4.86 -48.34
N GLU A 525 25.24 4.71 -47.31
CA GLU A 525 26.56 4.11 -47.38
C GLU A 525 26.94 3.51 -46.00
N VAL A 526 27.79 2.49 -45.99
CA VAL A 526 28.31 1.85 -44.77
C VAL A 526 29.83 1.81 -44.87
N ILE A 527 30.50 2.31 -43.83
CA ILE A 527 31.96 2.38 -43.73
C ILE A 527 32.44 1.27 -42.81
N TYR A 528 33.27 0.40 -43.37
CA TYR A 528 33.92 -0.71 -42.68
C TYR A 528 35.30 -0.28 -42.16
N GLY A 529 35.72 -0.87 -41.06
CA GLY A 529 37.09 -0.79 -40.55
C GLY A 529 38.00 -1.85 -41.17
N ASP A 530 39.08 -2.19 -40.48
CA ASP A 530 40.15 -3.06 -40.98
C ASP A 530 39.68 -4.50 -41.31
N ASN A 531 38.56 -4.93 -40.73
CA ASN A 531 37.89 -6.20 -41.00
C ASN A 531 36.51 -5.95 -41.62
N ALA A 532 36.13 -6.75 -42.63
CA ALA A 532 34.89 -6.58 -43.39
C ALA A 532 33.58 -6.67 -42.57
N ASP A 533 33.59 -7.31 -41.40
CA ASP A 533 32.43 -7.39 -40.50
C ASP A 533 32.40 -6.25 -39.46
N SER A 534 33.45 -5.41 -39.39
CA SER A 534 33.56 -4.30 -38.44
C SER A 534 33.00 -3.01 -39.03
N ILE A 535 31.74 -2.71 -38.71
CA ILE A 535 31.09 -1.45 -39.12
C ILE A 535 31.52 -0.31 -38.17
N VAL A 536 32.22 0.69 -38.72
CA VAL A 536 32.75 1.85 -37.98
C VAL A 536 31.80 3.05 -38.08
N GLU A 537 31.21 3.31 -39.24
CA GLU A 537 30.31 4.43 -39.48
C GLU A 537 29.19 4.03 -40.46
N ILE A 538 27.95 4.39 -40.12
CA ILE A 538 26.81 4.29 -41.04
C ILE A 538 26.52 5.70 -41.56
N ARG A 539 26.43 5.89 -42.87
CA ARG A 539 26.03 7.18 -43.47
C ARG A 539 24.58 7.16 -43.88
N ALA A 540 23.90 8.27 -43.62
CA ALA A 540 22.50 8.43 -43.94
C ALA A 540 22.17 9.86 -44.39
N VAL A 541 21.03 10.03 -45.04
CA VAL A 541 20.40 11.34 -45.29
C VAL A 541 19.10 11.46 -44.50
N TYR A 542 18.80 12.65 -43.99
CA TYR A 542 17.55 12.94 -43.26
C TYR A 542 16.49 13.62 -44.16
N ASP A 543 15.23 13.29 -43.92
CA ASP A 543 14.05 13.86 -44.58
C ASP A 543 13.45 14.97 -43.71
N ALA A 544 13.87 16.22 -43.95
CA ALA A 544 13.35 17.41 -43.27
C ALA A 544 11.82 17.58 -43.43
N SER A 545 11.26 17.13 -44.56
CA SER A 545 9.82 17.26 -44.88
C SER A 545 8.95 16.25 -44.15
N LYS A 546 9.54 15.14 -43.69
CA LYS A 546 8.86 13.97 -43.12
C LYS A 546 7.78 13.39 -44.06
N ALA A 547 7.94 13.57 -45.37
CA ALA A 547 7.06 13.01 -46.39
C ALA A 547 7.13 11.48 -46.41
N THR A 548 8.29 10.91 -46.10
CA THR A 548 8.43 9.47 -45.87
C THR A 548 7.95 9.10 -44.46
N LYS A 549 7.15 8.03 -44.37
CA LYS A 549 6.69 7.44 -43.09
C LYS A 549 7.17 5.99 -42.98
N PRO A 550 8.40 5.74 -42.50
CA PRO A 550 8.93 4.40 -42.30
C PRO A 550 8.14 3.59 -41.26
N LYS A 551 8.19 2.25 -41.37
CA LYS A 551 7.61 1.35 -40.35
C LYS A 551 8.44 1.29 -39.06
N GLY A 552 9.76 1.45 -39.17
CA GLY A 552 10.70 1.40 -38.05
C GLY A 552 10.81 2.74 -37.32
N VAL A 553 10.88 2.70 -35.99
CA VAL A 553 11.10 3.88 -35.14
C VAL A 553 12.21 3.58 -34.13
N LEU A 554 13.34 4.29 -34.24
CA LEU A 554 14.52 4.11 -33.39
C LEU A 554 14.61 5.20 -32.32
N HIS A 555 15.10 4.86 -31.14
CA HIS A 555 15.64 5.87 -30.21
C HIS A 555 17.09 6.17 -30.61
N TRP A 556 17.62 7.30 -30.13
CA TRP A 556 18.92 7.82 -30.55
C TRP A 556 19.43 8.88 -29.59
N VAL A 557 20.74 9.18 -29.67
CA VAL A 557 21.41 10.30 -29.00
C VAL A 557 22.33 10.98 -30.02
N ALA A 558 22.42 12.31 -30.05
CA ALA A 558 23.34 13.03 -30.94
C ALA A 558 24.38 13.84 -30.17
N GLU A 559 25.45 14.25 -30.86
CA GLU A 559 26.41 15.22 -30.33
C GLU A 559 25.69 16.53 -29.95
N PRO A 560 25.77 17.02 -28.69
CA PRO A 560 25.07 18.23 -28.26
C PRO A 560 25.56 19.50 -28.98
N SER A 561 26.82 19.51 -29.42
CA SER A 561 27.41 20.50 -30.31
C SER A 561 28.49 19.83 -31.18
N PRO A 562 28.85 20.40 -32.35
CA PRO A 562 29.69 19.70 -33.34
C PRO A 562 31.06 19.30 -32.80
N GLY A 563 31.37 18.00 -32.80
CA GLY A 563 32.63 17.46 -32.29
C GLY A 563 32.71 17.34 -30.77
N VAL A 564 31.61 17.55 -30.04
CA VAL A 564 31.48 17.25 -28.61
C VAL A 564 30.69 15.94 -28.48
N GLU A 565 31.30 14.91 -27.89
CA GLU A 565 30.61 13.64 -27.68
C GLU A 565 29.41 13.77 -26.71
N PRO A 566 28.37 12.93 -26.82
CA PRO A 566 27.27 12.93 -25.87
C PRO A 566 27.72 12.60 -24.44
N LEU A 567 26.86 12.91 -23.46
CA LEU A 567 27.08 12.58 -22.05
C LEU A 567 27.44 11.09 -21.90
N LYS A 568 28.59 10.83 -21.26
CA LYS A 568 29.05 9.48 -20.96
C LYS A 568 28.55 9.03 -19.60
N VAL A 569 28.06 7.80 -19.53
CA VAL A 569 27.57 7.16 -18.30
C VAL A 569 28.07 5.72 -18.23
N GLU A 570 28.20 5.16 -17.03
CA GLU A 570 28.35 3.71 -16.85
C GLU A 570 26.96 3.06 -16.76
N ILE A 571 26.73 2.04 -17.59
CA ILE A 571 25.50 1.22 -17.48
C ILE A 571 25.86 -0.15 -16.93
N ARG A 572 25.18 -0.52 -15.85
CA ARG A 572 25.29 -1.83 -15.19
C ARG A 572 24.07 -2.66 -15.58
N LEU A 573 24.31 -3.72 -16.35
CA LEU A 573 23.31 -4.67 -16.77
C LEU A 573 23.52 -5.99 -16.01
N PHE A 574 22.50 -6.38 -15.24
CA PHE A 574 22.49 -7.63 -14.50
C PHE A 574 21.76 -8.71 -15.29
N GLU A 575 22.32 -9.92 -15.22
CA GLU A 575 21.81 -11.17 -15.78
C GLU A 575 21.29 -12.12 -14.68
N LYS A 576 20.84 -13.31 -15.05
CA LYS A 576 20.49 -14.38 -14.10
C LYS A 576 21.74 -14.95 -13.41
N LEU A 577 22.01 -14.51 -12.18
CA LEU A 577 23.11 -15.00 -11.32
C LEU A 577 23.27 -16.54 -11.34
N PHE A 578 22.17 -17.28 -11.32
CA PHE A 578 22.16 -18.76 -11.31
C PHE A 578 22.48 -19.45 -12.64
N LEU A 579 22.63 -18.72 -13.74
CA LEU A 579 23.10 -19.25 -15.03
C LEU A 579 24.50 -18.75 -15.39
N SER A 580 24.85 -17.53 -14.97
CA SER A 580 26.21 -16.98 -14.99
C SER A 580 26.31 -15.73 -14.11
N GLU A 581 27.49 -15.51 -13.49
CA GLU A 581 27.81 -14.26 -12.77
C GLU A 581 28.15 -13.11 -13.74
N SER A 582 27.29 -12.87 -14.72
CA SER A 582 27.46 -11.84 -15.75
C SER A 582 26.86 -10.49 -15.33
N LYS A 583 27.63 -9.70 -14.57
CA LYS A 583 27.46 -8.23 -14.52
C LYS A 583 28.14 -7.64 -15.76
N GLU A 584 27.37 -7.29 -16.79
CA GLU A 584 27.92 -6.49 -17.91
C GLU A 584 28.01 -5.03 -17.48
N VAL A 585 29.19 -4.44 -17.63
CA VAL A 585 29.46 -3.03 -17.28
C VAL A 585 29.85 -2.29 -18.55
N ILE A 586 28.88 -1.58 -19.14
CA ILE A 586 29.08 -0.76 -20.34
C ILE A 586 29.57 0.61 -19.89
N LYS A 587 30.89 0.77 -19.77
CA LYS A 587 31.53 2.08 -19.52
C LYS A 587 31.43 2.97 -20.76
N GLY A 588 31.09 4.25 -20.57
CA GLY A 588 31.00 5.21 -21.67
C GLY A 588 29.82 4.97 -22.62
N ALA A 589 28.69 4.46 -22.11
CA ALA A 589 27.42 4.52 -22.84
C ALA A 589 27.04 5.99 -23.12
N TYR A 590 26.27 6.26 -24.18
CA TYR A 590 25.89 7.63 -24.54
C TYR A 590 24.46 7.92 -24.09
N ALA A 591 24.29 9.01 -23.34
CA ALA A 591 23.04 9.50 -22.81
C ALA A 591 22.69 10.89 -23.35
N VAL A 592 21.42 11.27 -23.25
CA VAL A 592 21.00 12.66 -23.50
C VAL A 592 21.56 13.58 -22.41
N PRO A 593 21.96 14.84 -22.72
CA PRO A 593 22.53 15.77 -21.73
C PRO A 593 21.63 16.04 -20.51
N LEU A 594 20.32 15.77 -20.62
CA LEU A 594 19.35 15.98 -19.54
C LEU A 594 19.51 15.03 -18.35
N LEU A 595 20.28 13.94 -18.49
CA LEU A 595 20.61 13.08 -17.34
C LEU A 595 21.76 13.66 -16.49
N ALA A 596 22.44 14.73 -16.90
CA ALA A 596 23.55 15.34 -16.16
C ALA A 596 23.17 15.93 -14.79
N SER A 597 21.88 16.03 -14.47
CA SER A 597 21.36 16.44 -13.16
C SER A 597 20.59 15.33 -12.43
N ALA A 598 20.78 14.06 -12.82
CA ALA A 598 20.16 12.92 -12.15
C ALA A 598 20.82 12.66 -10.77
N VAL A 599 20.02 12.28 -9.78
CA VAL A 599 20.46 12.05 -8.39
C VAL A 599 20.07 10.66 -7.89
N LEU A 600 20.72 10.20 -6.82
CA LEU A 600 20.44 8.89 -6.21
C LEU A 600 18.94 8.76 -5.86
N GLY A 601 18.33 7.67 -6.34
CA GLY A 601 16.89 7.41 -6.19
C GLY A 601 16.04 7.79 -7.42
N ASP A 602 16.56 8.59 -8.36
CA ASP A 602 15.88 8.87 -9.63
C ASP A 602 15.70 7.60 -10.47
N LYS A 603 14.58 7.55 -11.19
CA LYS A 603 14.14 6.40 -12.00
C LYS A 603 13.78 6.88 -13.40
N PHE A 604 14.36 6.26 -14.41
CA PHE A 604 14.18 6.63 -15.82
C PHE A 604 13.77 5.42 -16.65
N GLN A 605 12.84 5.62 -17.59
CA GLN A 605 12.68 4.68 -18.70
C GLN A 605 13.66 5.05 -19.81
N PHE A 606 14.66 4.20 -20.07
CA PHE A 606 15.46 4.33 -21.28
C PHE A 606 14.69 3.64 -22.41
N GLU A 607 14.23 4.44 -23.38
CA GLU A 607 13.25 3.98 -24.37
C GLU A 607 13.71 2.73 -25.11
N ARG A 608 12.83 1.72 -25.18
CA ARG A 608 13.09 0.38 -25.76
C ARG A 608 14.12 -0.49 -25.04
N LEU A 609 14.91 0.04 -24.09
CA LEU A 609 15.92 -0.72 -23.33
C LEU A 609 15.39 -1.27 -22.00
N GLY A 610 14.63 -0.47 -21.24
CA GLY A 610 14.15 -0.87 -19.91
C GLY A 610 13.93 0.30 -18.97
N TYR A 611 13.75 -0.02 -17.70
CA TYR A 611 13.74 0.93 -16.59
C TYR A 611 15.08 0.86 -15.84
N PHE A 612 15.62 2.02 -15.51
CA PHE A 612 16.94 2.22 -14.92
C PHE A 612 16.82 3.13 -13.70
N ALA A 613 17.67 2.91 -12.71
CA ALA A 613 17.81 3.77 -11.53
C ALA A 613 19.26 4.22 -11.38
N VAL A 614 19.46 5.40 -10.79
CA VAL A 614 20.80 5.91 -10.43
C VAL A 614 21.41 5.02 -9.34
N ASP A 615 22.64 4.57 -9.55
CA ASP A 615 23.42 3.75 -8.61
C ASP A 615 24.13 4.65 -7.58
N SER A 616 24.34 4.15 -6.36
CA SER A 616 25.05 4.83 -5.27
C SER A 616 26.48 5.24 -5.60
N ASP A 617 27.12 4.57 -6.56
CA ASP A 617 28.48 4.88 -7.04
C ASP A 617 28.53 6.13 -7.95
N SER A 618 27.39 6.77 -8.24
CA SER A 618 27.31 7.93 -9.13
C SER A 618 27.90 9.20 -8.50
N THR A 619 28.75 9.90 -9.26
CA THR A 619 29.25 11.25 -8.91
C THR A 619 28.74 12.30 -9.92
N PRO A 620 28.90 13.61 -9.66
CA PRO A 620 28.60 14.66 -10.64
C PRO A 620 29.40 14.54 -11.94
N GLU A 621 30.56 13.87 -11.90
CA GLU A 621 31.46 13.65 -13.04
C GLU A 621 31.23 12.30 -13.75
N GLU A 622 30.92 11.23 -12.99
CA GLU A 622 30.64 9.90 -13.52
C GLU A 622 29.29 9.36 -13.02
N LEU A 623 28.26 9.48 -13.85
CA LEU A 623 26.93 8.92 -13.55
C LEU A 623 26.85 7.43 -13.86
N VAL A 624 26.27 6.66 -12.94
CA VAL A 624 26.17 5.20 -13.00
C VAL A 624 24.69 4.79 -12.93
N PHE A 625 24.23 3.96 -13.87
CA PHE A 625 22.83 3.51 -13.92
C PHE A 625 22.71 1.99 -13.88
N ASN A 626 21.94 1.48 -12.91
CA ASN A 626 21.53 0.10 -12.82
C ASN A 626 20.24 -0.12 -13.60
N ARG A 627 20.20 -1.08 -14.54
CA ARG A 627 18.93 -1.49 -15.16
C ARG A 627 18.12 -2.34 -14.18
N THR A 628 16.99 -1.79 -13.72
CA THR A 628 16.07 -2.44 -12.78
C THR A 628 15.29 -3.59 -13.43
N VAL A 629 14.73 -3.36 -14.63
CA VAL A 629 13.97 -4.37 -15.39
C VAL A 629 13.89 -4.01 -16.87
N THR A 630 13.75 -4.99 -17.75
CA THR A 630 13.46 -4.77 -19.19
C THR A 630 12.02 -4.29 -19.40
N LEU A 631 11.71 -3.81 -20.61
CA LEU A 631 10.31 -3.63 -21.02
C LEU A 631 9.66 -5.00 -21.28
N LYS A 632 8.32 -5.08 -21.24
CA LYS A 632 7.58 -6.35 -21.47
C LYS A 632 7.93 -6.97 -22.83
N ASP A 633 8.46 -8.19 -22.81
CA ASP A 633 8.61 -9.03 -24.01
C ASP A 633 7.24 -9.46 -24.54
N SER A 634 6.82 -8.88 -25.66
CA SER A 634 5.55 -9.21 -26.33
C SER A 634 5.55 -10.57 -27.05
N TYR A 635 6.60 -11.39 -26.90
CA TYR A 635 6.79 -12.66 -27.61
C TYR A 635 6.96 -13.87 -26.67
N GLY A 636 5.96 -14.05 -25.82
CA GLY A 636 5.81 -15.20 -24.91
C GLY A 636 4.81 -16.27 -25.39
N LYS A 637 4.74 -16.61 -26.69
CA LYS A 637 4.01 -17.81 -27.12
C LYS A 637 4.81 -19.06 -26.71
N ALA A 638 4.55 -19.55 -25.50
CA ALA A 638 5.06 -20.82 -25.02
C ALA A 638 4.47 -21.97 -25.85
N GLY A 639 5.18 -22.36 -26.92
CA GLY A 639 5.03 -23.69 -27.51
C GLY A 639 5.64 -24.72 -26.56
N PRO A 640 5.08 -25.94 -26.44
CA PRO A 640 5.57 -26.94 -25.51
C PRO A 640 6.97 -27.43 -25.89
N LYS A 641 7.83 -27.57 -24.88
CA LYS A 641 9.06 -28.34 -24.85
C LYS A 641 9.21 -28.96 -23.46
#